data_AF-A0AAN9M1C2-F1
#
_entry.id   AF-A0AAN9M1C2-F1
#
_cell.length_a   1.000
_cell.length_b   1.000
_cell.length_c   1.000
_cell.angle_alpha   90.00
_cell.angle_beta   90.00
_cell.angle_gamma   90.00
#
_symmetry.space_group_name_H-M   'P 1'
#
loop_
_entity.id
_entity.type
_entity.pdbx_description
1 polymer ?
#
loop_
_entity_poly.entity_id
_entity_poly.type
_entity_poly.pdbx_seq_one_letter_code
_entity_poly.pdbx_strand_id
1 'polypeptide(L)'
;MGMGMEMERLQLVIFITLLSGYCFHGGSHAKQKHSSCQHLILPSGYPCSQYTIETKDGFLLGLQRVSSSSSSFLRVGNDEERGPPVLLLHGLFMGGDAWFLNSREQSLGFILADRGFDVWVGNVRGIHWSHGHISILEKNKHFWDWSWQELALYDLAGMINYINSVTNSKLFLLGNSQGTIMSFAVFSQPEMVEKVKAAALLSPISYLDHASTPCILKMVKLHLDQLILAMGVHQLNFERARLRGTTPTLLHHNVLARAEDKARGPTFSSSSSSLFEPQQSSQQQNLMPESGTCDPRSSLDKTSSQDFEDSYQPKTDLFKFVVKFAVATTEAVAINHSWVAANQDLAMGLLFVIGYASIIFEEYLAFSKSGVGLLMAVSLWVIRSIGAPSTDIAVSELTHASAEVSEIVLFLLGAMTIVEIIDVHQGFKLVTDNIMTRNPRLLLWVIGFITFFLGSVLDNLTSTIVMVSMLRKLVPPSEYRKILGAVVVMAANAGGAWTPIGDVTTTMLWIHGQISTVQTMKGLFVPSAISLAVPLALMSLTSEVNGKGQDFPDVLASEQIAPRGRLVFSVGFGALIFVPVFRALTGLPPYMGMLLGLGMLWILTDAIHYGESERQKLKVPQALSKIDTQGALFFLGILLSISSLEAAGILREIANYLDAHVPSSELIAIAIGLVSAVIDNVPLVAATMGMYDVSSFPQDSEFWQLIAFCASTGGSILIIGSAAGVAFMGMEKVDFIWYLRKVSGFAFAGYAAGVAAYLAVHVLIISLPTLAEDPFLSGS
;
A
#
# COMPACT_ATOMS: atom_id res chain seq x y z
N MET A 1 -9.78 21.64 15.28
CA MET A 1 -10.14 22.73 14.33
C MET A 1 -9.00 23.71 14.04
N GLY A 2 -7.83 23.63 14.72
CA GLY A 2 -6.76 24.65 14.61
C GLY A 2 -5.45 24.23 13.92
N MET A 3 -5.38 23.10 13.21
CA MET A 3 -4.12 22.56 12.65
C MET A 3 -4.00 22.59 11.12
N GLY A 4 -5.05 23.01 10.40
CA GLY A 4 -5.08 22.95 8.94
C GLY A 4 -4.51 24.19 8.21
N MET A 5 -4.05 25.22 8.92
CA MET A 5 -3.99 26.59 8.35
C MET A 5 -2.60 27.22 8.14
N GLU A 6 -1.51 26.74 8.74
CA GLU A 6 -0.17 27.29 8.45
C GLU A 6 0.52 26.59 7.25
N MET A 7 -0.15 25.56 6.73
CA MET A 7 0.37 24.59 5.79
C MET A 7 0.36 25.05 4.31
N GLU A 8 -0.54 25.97 3.95
CA GLU A 8 -0.71 26.44 2.57
C GLU A 8 0.50 27.25 2.07
N ARG A 9 1.35 27.75 2.95
CA ARG A 9 2.46 28.63 2.55
C ARG A 9 3.67 27.87 2.00
N LEU A 10 3.80 26.56 2.20
CA LEU A 10 5.10 25.93 2.05
C LEU A 10 5.17 24.64 1.22
N GLN A 11 4.06 23.92 1.10
CA GLN A 11 4.17 22.50 0.73
C GLN A 11 4.22 22.21 -0.76
N LEU A 12 3.71 23.10 -1.61
CA LEU A 12 3.84 22.94 -3.06
C LEU A 12 5.14 23.57 -3.61
N VAL A 13 5.72 24.52 -2.85
CA VAL A 13 6.95 25.26 -3.18
C VAL A 13 8.13 24.31 -3.37
N ILE A 14 8.35 23.36 -2.46
CA ILE A 14 9.53 22.48 -2.55
C ILE A 14 9.34 21.42 -3.66
N PHE A 15 8.11 20.96 -3.89
CA PHE A 15 7.83 19.87 -4.83
C PHE A 15 7.83 20.33 -6.30
N ILE A 16 7.25 21.49 -6.61
CA ILE A 16 7.23 22.00 -7.99
C ILE A 16 8.57 22.62 -8.38
N THR A 17 9.33 23.23 -7.46
CA THR A 17 10.65 23.82 -7.79
C THR A 17 11.69 22.74 -8.13
N LEU A 18 11.56 21.52 -7.59
CA LEU A 18 12.42 20.39 -7.94
C LEU A 18 12.06 19.77 -9.30
N LEU A 19 10.81 19.89 -9.76
CA LEU A 19 10.34 19.39 -11.05
C LEU A 19 10.48 20.42 -12.19
N SER A 20 10.25 21.71 -11.93
CA SER A 20 10.34 22.78 -12.95
C SER A 20 11.78 23.18 -13.29
N GLY A 21 12.74 22.89 -12.40
CA GLY A 21 14.18 23.03 -12.69
C GLY A 21 14.70 22.11 -13.81
N TYR A 22 13.92 21.10 -14.22
CA TYR A 22 14.29 20.16 -15.27
C TYR A 22 13.68 20.44 -16.65
N CYS A 23 12.85 21.48 -16.82
CA CYS A 23 12.13 21.68 -18.08
C CYS A 23 12.28 23.06 -18.77
N PHE A 24 13.21 23.92 -18.35
CA PHE A 24 13.50 25.16 -19.09
C PHE A 24 15.00 25.35 -19.34
N HIS A 25 15.44 24.90 -20.51
CA HIS A 25 16.65 25.37 -21.16
C HIS A 25 16.28 26.51 -22.13
N GLY A 26 16.94 27.66 -21.98
CA GLY A 26 17.08 28.67 -23.03
C GLY A 26 16.35 29.99 -22.81
N GLY A 27 17.12 31.09 -22.78
CA GLY A 27 16.62 32.43 -23.10
C GLY A 27 16.79 33.49 -22.01
N SER A 28 17.92 34.20 -22.04
CA SER A 28 18.12 35.46 -21.32
C SER A 28 17.40 36.60 -22.06
N HIS A 29 16.37 37.22 -21.47
CA HIS A 29 16.02 38.62 -21.80
C HIS A 29 15.36 39.34 -20.61
N ALA A 30 15.54 40.66 -20.58
CA ALA A 30 15.39 41.55 -19.45
C ALA A 30 13.96 42.12 -19.27
N LYS A 31 13.66 42.48 -18.01
CA LYS A 31 12.61 43.38 -17.47
C LYS A 31 11.62 44.05 -18.45
N GLN A 32 10.36 43.61 -18.38
CA GLN A 32 9.14 44.45 -18.45
C GLN A 32 7.98 43.72 -17.77
N LYS A 33 7.29 44.36 -16.80
CA LYS A 33 6.06 43.85 -16.16
C LYS A 33 4.91 43.92 -17.18
N HIS A 34 4.81 42.95 -18.07
CA HIS A 34 3.67 42.80 -18.96
C HIS A 34 2.49 42.17 -18.21
N SER A 35 1.26 42.60 -18.50
CA SER A 35 0.06 41.97 -17.94
C SER A 35 -0.21 40.60 -18.57
N SER A 36 -0.95 39.74 -17.88
CA SER A 36 -1.34 38.41 -18.38
C SER A 36 -2.10 38.49 -19.71
N CYS A 37 -2.91 39.54 -19.89
CA CYS A 37 -3.56 39.85 -21.16
C CYS A 37 -2.54 40.07 -22.31
N GLN A 38 -1.50 40.88 -22.09
CA GLN A 38 -0.50 41.18 -23.13
C GLN A 38 0.41 40.00 -23.43
N HIS A 39 0.73 39.18 -22.42
CA HIS A 39 1.71 38.12 -22.57
C HIS A 39 1.12 36.84 -23.19
N LEU A 40 -0.14 36.50 -22.87
CA LEU A 40 -0.69 35.16 -23.16
C LEU A 40 -1.98 35.21 -24.00
N ILE A 41 -2.90 36.14 -23.70
CA ILE A 41 -4.26 36.10 -24.24
C ILE A 41 -4.38 36.88 -25.56
N LEU A 42 -3.84 38.10 -25.63
CA LEU A 42 -3.85 38.91 -26.86
C LEU A 42 -3.06 38.24 -28.01
N PRO A 43 -1.86 37.65 -27.80
CA PRO A 43 -1.15 36.94 -28.86
C PRO A 43 -1.92 35.72 -29.42
N SER A 44 -2.82 35.15 -28.62
CA SER A 44 -3.67 34.02 -29.01
C SER A 44 -4.91 34.44 -29.83
N GLY A 45 -5.10 35.75 -30.06
CA GLY A 45 -6.15 36.32 -30.89
C GLY A 45 -7.45 36.68 -30.16
N TYR A 46 -7.46 36.71 -28.82
CA TYR A 46 -8.65 37.02 -28.02
C TYR A 46 -8.56 38.42 -27.40
N PRO A 47 -9.61 39.25 -27.51
CA PRO A 47 -9.68 40.52 -26.78
C PRO A 47 -9.61 40.29 -25.26
N CYS A 48 -8.72 41.02 -24.60
CA CYS A 48 -8.52 40.92 -23.14
C CYS A 48 -8.45 42.31 -22.52
N SER A 49 -9.30 42.55 -21.51
CA SER A 49 -9.31 43.77 -20.70
C SER A 49 -8.89 43.44 -19.26
N GLN A 50 -8.20 44.37 -18.59
CA GLN A 50 -7.74 44.18 -17.21
C GLN A 50 -8.32 45.27 -16.31
N TYR A 51 -8.81 44.84 -15.16
CA TYR A 51 -9.37 45.68 -14.11
C TYR A 51 -8.57 45.47 -12.82
N THR A 52 -8.53 46.50 -11.98
CA THR A 52 -7.95 46.43 -10.64
C THR A 52 -9.07 46.58 -9.62
N ILE A 53 -9.15 45.64 -8.69
CA ILE A 53 -10.15 45.64 -7.62
C ILE A 53 -9.47 45.93 -6.30
N GLU A 54 -9.96 46.94 -5.59
CA GLU A 54 -9.56 47.23 -4.22
C GLU A 54 -10.41 46.42 -3.24
N THR A 55 -9.77 45.61 -2.42
CA THR A 55 -10.40 44.84 -1.35
C THR A 55 -10.66 45.73 -0.12
N LYS A 56 -11.58 45.31 0.76
CA LYS A 56 -11.92 46.06 1.98
C LYS A 56 -10.74 46.37 2.89
N ASP A 57 -9.72 45.52 2.87
CA ASP A 57 -8.52 45.64 3.67
C ASP A 57 -7.33 46.22 2.90
N GLY A 58 -7.54 46.75 1.69
CA GLY A 58 -6.55 47.59 0.98
C GLY A 58 -5.63 46.89 -0.02
N PHE A 59 -5.82 45.59 -0.29
CA PHE A 59 -5.15 44.89 -1.39
C PHE A 59 -5.73 45.27 -2.75
N LEU A 60 -4.86 45.31 -3.76
CA LEU A 60 -5.18 45.64 -5.15
C LEU A 60 -5.05 44.39 -6.03
N LEU A 61 -6.18 43.81 -6.43
CA LEU A 61 -6.27 42.55 -7.15
C LEU A 61 -6.36 42.77 -8.66
N GLY A 62 -5.75 41.88 -9.44
CA GLY A 62 -5.92 41.86 -10.89
C GLY A 62 -7.12 41.01 -11.31
N LEU A 63 -8.04 41.57 -12.10
CA LEU A 63 -9.16 40.83 -12.69
C LEU A 63 -9.12 40.99 -14.21
N GLN A 64 -8.94 39.90 -14.94
CA GLN A 64 -8.97 39.94 -16.42
C GLN A 64 -10.35 39.55 -16.94
N ARG A 65 -10.73 40.13 -18.07
CA ARG A 65 -11.95 39.82 -18.82
C ARG A 65 -11.57 39.44 -20.24
N VAL A 66 -11.98 38.27 -20.69
CA VAL A 66 -11.68 37.70 -22.01
C VAL A 66 -12.98 37.51 -22.78
N SER A 67 -12.99 37.96 -24.03
CA SER A 67 -14.14 37.83 -24.93
C SER A 67 -13.78 36.99 -26.15
N SER A 68 -14.79 36.48 -26.86
CA SER A 68 -14.59 35.66 -28.06
C SER A 68 -13.77 36.37 -29.14
N SER A 69 -12.91 35.62 -29.83
CA SER A 69 -12.16 36.08 -31.01
C SER A 69 -13.03 36.15 -32.29
N SER A 70 -14.17 35.44 -32.31
CA SER A 70 -15.01 35.32 -33.50
C SER A 70 -15.96 36.50 -33.63
N SER A 71 -15.72 37.32 -34.65
CA SER A 71 -16.60 38.41 -35.10
C SER A 71 -17.98 37.93 -35.59
N SER A 72 -18.25 36.62 -35.62
CA SER A 72 -19.55 36.04 -35.98
C SER A 72 -20.62 36.15 -34.89
N PHE A 73 -20.24 36.43 -33.63
CA PHE A 73 -21.18 36.77 -32.56
C PHE A 73 -21.27 38.28 -32.28
N LEU A 74 -20.46 39.09 -32.96
CA LEU A 74 -20.46 40.56 -32.85
C LEU A 74 -21.12 41.18 -34.07
N ARG A 75 -22.38 40.81 -34.36
CA ARG A 75 -23.23 41.54 -35.30
C ARG A 75 -24.71 41.49 -34.94
N VAL A 76 -25.09 41.99 -33.75
CA VAL A 76 -26.29 42.83 -33.57
C VAL A 76 -25.98 43.80 -32.42
N GLY A 77 -26.37 45.07 -32.59
CA GLY A 77 -25.93 46.20 -31.76
C GLY A 77 -26.51 46.26 -30.35
N ASN A 78 -25.98 47.26 -29.62
CA ASN A 78 -26.42 47.78 -28.32
C ASN A 78 -26.43 46.79 -27.16
N ASP A 79 -25.36 46.79 -26.34
CA ASP A 79 -25.27 46.45 -24.91
C ASP A 79 -26.09 45.29 -24.26
N GLU A 80 -26.82 44.46 -25.02
CA GLU A 80 -27.82 43.51 -24.50
C GLU A 80 -27.55 42.03 -24.82
N GLU A 81 -26.56 41.68 -25.65
CA GLU A 81 -26.17 40.27 -25.86
C GLU A 81 -24.79 39.97 -25.26
N ARG A 82 -24.64 40.28 -23.96
CA ARG A 82 -23.49 39.79 -23.19
C ARG A 82 -23.76 38.35 -22.80
N GLY A 83 -22.81 37.47 -23.14
CA GLY A 83 -22.80 36.10 -22.67
C GLY A 83 -22.88 36.00 -21.15
N PRO A 84 -23.40 34.89 -20.59
CA PRO A 84 -23.47 34.73 -19.15
C PRO A 84 -22.06 34.83 -18.52
N PRO A 85 -21.87 35.62 -17.45
CA PRO A 85 -20.55 35.82 -16.85
C PRO A 85 -20.08 34.57 -16.13
N VAL A 86 -18.82 34.20 -16.35
CA VAL A 86 -18.14 33.08 -15.67
C VAL A 86 -16.89 33.61 -14.99
N LEU A 87 -16.76 33.39 -13.67
CA LEU A 87 -15.55 33.69 -12.93
C LEU A 87 -14.70 32.43 -12.74
N LEU A 88 -13.49 32.43 -13.29
CA LEU A 88 -12.49 31.39 -13.13
C LEU A 88 -11.52 31.76 -12.00
N LEU A 89 -11.41 30.87 -11.01
CA LEU A 89 -10.49 31.01 -9.86
C LEU A 89 -9.43 29.92 -9.87
N HIS A 90 -8.18 30.36 -9.84
CA HIS A 90 -7.02 29.47 -9.86
C HIS A 90 -6.82 28.72 -8.52
N GLY A 91 -5.95 27.71 -8.55
CA GLY A 91 -5.52 26.97 -7.37
C GLY A 91 -4.35 27.64 -6.64
N LEU A 92 -3.92 27.01 -5.55
CA LEU A 92 -2.77 27.46 -4.76
C LEU A 92 -1.49 27.46 -5.64
N PHE A 93 -0.64 28.48 -5.50
CA PHE A 93 0.60 28.69 -6.29
C PHE A 93 0.42 28.91 -7.79
N MET A 94 -0.81 29.08 -8.25
CA MET A 94 -1.12 29.44 -9.63
C MET A 94 -1.54 30.90 -9.73
N GLY A 95 -1.57 31.42 -10.96
CA GLY A 95 -2.28 32.63 -11.30
C GLY A 95 -3.45 32.34 -12.24
N GLY A 96 -4.23 33.37 -12.56
CA GLY A 96 -5.31 33.27 -13.54
C GLY A 96 -4.86 32.86 -14.95
N ASP A 97 -3.58 33.06 -15.27
CA ASP A 97 -2.95 32.61 -16.52
C ASP A 97 -2.98 31.09 -16.71
N ALA A 98 -3.07 30.30 -15.64
CA ALA A 98 -3.17 28.84 -15.71
C ALA A 98 -4.33 28.33 -16.57
N TRP A 99 -5.39 29.13 -16.74
CA TRP A 99 -6.55 28.81 -17.58
C TRP A 99 -6.30 28.93 -19.09
N PHE A 100 -5.12 29.41 -19.49
CA PHE A 100 -4.77 29.76 -20.87
C PHE A 100 -3.39 29.23 -21.32
N LEU A 101 -2.73 28.39 -20.51
CA LEU A 101 -1.36 27.91 -20.81
C LEU A 101 -1.29 26.88 -21.95
N ASN A 102 -2.38 26.15 -22.21
CA ASN A 102 -2.45 25.17 -23.29
C ASN A 102 -2.94 25.80 -24.61
N SER A 103 -2.98 25.01 -25.68
CA SER A 103 -3.58 25.39 -26.96
C SER A 103 -5.04 25.87 -26.82
N ARG A 104 -5.53 26.64 -27.81
CA ARG A 104 -6.87 27.26 -27.78
C ARG A 104 -7.99 26.24 -27.58
N GLU A 105 -7.83 25.05 -28.16
CA GLU A 105 -8.80 23.96 -28.11
C GLU A 105 -8.75 23.16 -26.80
N GLN A 106 -7.74 23.38 -25.95
CA GLN A 106 -7.51 22.66 -24.69
C GLN A 106 -7.60 23.55 -23.44
N SER A 107 -7.48 24.86 -23.61
CA SER A 107 -7.55 25.83 -22.52
C SER A 107 -9.00 26.24 -22.27
N LEU A 108 -9.51 25.92 -21.07
CA LEU A 108 -10.91 26.17 -20.71
C LEU A 108 -11.31 27.64 -20.87
N GLY A 109 -10.41 28.58 -20.57
CA GLY A 109 -10.67 30.01 -20.73
C GLY A 109 -10.98 30.39 -22.19
N PHE A 110 -10.26 29.82 -23.16
CA PHE A 110 -10.53 30.05 -24.59
C PHE A 110 -11.79 29.32 -25.06
N ILE A 111 -11.97 28.06 -24.63
CA ILE A 111 -13.17 27.26 -24.97
C ILE A 111 -14.45 27.96 -24.52
N LEU A 112 -14.48 28.51 -23.30
CA LEU A 112 -15.64 29.23 -22.78
C LEU A 112 -15.91 30.53 -23.57
N ALA A 113 -14.86 31.28 -23.89
CA ALA A 113 -14.99 32.48 -24.71
C ALA A 113 -15.53 32.18 -26.11
N ASP A 114 -15.08 31.10 -26.76
CA ASP A 114 -15.58 30.67 -28.07
C ASP A 114 -17.00 30.11 -28.04
N ARG A 115 -17.45 29.65 -26.87
CA ARG A 115 -18.84 29.24 -26.64
C ARG A 115 -19.76 30.39 -26.23
N GLY A 116 -19.27 31.63 -26.28
CA GLY A 116 -20.05 32.83 -26.05
C GLY A 116 -20.25 33.18 -24.57
N PHE A 117 -19.45 32.66 -23.65
CA PHE A 117 -19.44 33.10 -22.25
C PHE A 117 -18.62 34.39 -22.09
N ASP A 118 -19.02 35.23 -21.14
CA ASP A 118 -18.21 36.39 -20.72
C ASP A 118 -17.23 35.93 -19.62
N VAL A 119 -15.97 35.67 -20.00
CA VAL A 119 -15.00 34.99 -19.13
C VAL A 119 -14.23 36.02 -18.29
N TRP A 120 -14.36 35.90 -16.98
CA TRP A 120 -13.65 36.68 -15.98
C TRP A 120 -12.64 35.79 -15.25
N VAL A 121 -11.43 36.29 -15.03
CA VAL A 121 -10.30 35.53 -14.51
C VAL A 121 -9.78 36.22 -13.26
N GLY A 122 -10.07 35.64 -12.10
CA GLY A 122 -9.75 36.22 -10.81
C GLY A 122 -8.32 35.92 -10.37
N ASN A 123 -7.65 36.92 -9.78
CA ASN A 123 -6.35 36.76 -9.12
C ASN A 123 -6.47 37.23 -7.67
N VAL A 124 -5.95 36.43 -6.74
CA VAL A 124 -5.95 36.76 -5.31
C VAL A 124 -4.73 37.61 -4.93
N ARG A 125 -4.70 38.14 -3.70
CA ARG A 125 -3.53 38.87 -3.19
C ARG A 125 -2.27 37.98 -3.14
N GLY A 126 -1.11 38.59 -3.23
CA GLY A 126 0.19 37.90 -3.07
C GLY A 126 0.72 37.14 -4.29
N ILE A 127 -0.04 37.05 -5.39
CA ILE A 127 0.46 36.51 -6.67
C ILE A 127 0.90 37.61 -7.64
N HIS A 128 1.75 37.25 -8.61
CA HIS A 128 2.37 38.17 -9.57
C HIS A 128 1.36 39.06 -10.34
N TRP A 129 0.14 38.58 -10.58
CA TRP A 129 -0.88 39.31 -11.33
C TRP A 129 -1.68 40.33 -10.51
N SER A 130 -1.41 40.43 -9.21
CA SER A 130 -2.00 41.43 -8.30
C SER A 130 -0.99 42.56 -8.03
N HIS A 131 -1.50 43.74 -7.67
CA HIS A 131 -0.73 44.99 -7.66
C HIS A 131 -0.26 45.43 -6.26
N GLY A 132 -0.30 44.52 -5.29
CA GLY A 132 0.14 44.79 -3.92
C GLY A 132 -0.98 45.40 -3.05
N HIS A 133 -0.62 46.38 -2.23
CA HIS A 133 -1.49 46.99 -1.23
C HIS A 133 -1.34 48.51 -1.25
N ILE A 134 -2.41 49.26 -0.97
CA ILE A 134 -2.43 50.73 -1.07
C ILE A 134 -1.38 51.43 -0.19
N SER A 135 -1.15 50.90 1.02
CA SER A 135 -0.31 51.54 2.05
C SER A 135 0.84 50.68 2.58
N ILE A 136 0.86 49.37 2.30
CA ILE A 136 1.83 48.44 2.89
C ILE A 136 2.73 47.91 1.78
N LEU A 137 4.04 48.06 1.95
CA LEU A 137 5.03 47.54 1.01
C LEU A 137 5.15 46.02 1.12
N GLU A 138 5.31 45.32 -0.01
CA GLU A 138 5.48 43.85 -0.07
C GLU A 138 6.64 43.31 0.79
N LYS A 139 7.66 44.13 1.08
CA LYS A 139 8.79 43.75 1.95
C LYS A 139 8.43 43.73 3.44
N ASN A 140 7.32 44.36 3.82
CA ASN A 140 6.89 44.43 5.20
C ASN A 140 6.20 43.11 5.60
N LYS A 141 6.56 42.55 6.76
CA LYS A 141 5.92 41.34 7.31
C LYS A 141 4.39 41.48 7.39
N HIS A 142 3.88 42.66 7.72
CA HIS A 142 2.45 42.92 7.81
C HIS A 142 1.71 42.79 6.47
N PHE A 143 2.39 42.95 5.34
CA PHE A 143 1.80 42.70 4.02
C PHE A 143 1.41 41.23 3.85
N TRP A 144 2.13 40.32 4.51
CA TRP A 144 1.92 38.88 4.42
C TRP A 144 1.16 38.31 5.63
N ASP A 145 0.62 39.14 6.53
CA ASP A 145 -0.13 38.68 7.73
C ASP A 145 -1.64 38.55 7.44
N TRP A 146 -1.99 37.66 6.52
CA TRP A 146 -3.37 37.35 6.13
C TRP A 146 -3.63 35.84 6.04
N SER A 147 -4.90 35.46 6.12
CA SER A 147 -5.43 34.10 6.18
C SER A 147 -6.22 33.73 4.91
N TRP A 148 -6.45 32.43 4.69
CA TRP A 148 -7.27 31.97 3.55
C TRP A 148 -8.72 32.45 3.67
N GLN A 149 -9.23 32.66 4.89
CA GLN A 149 -10.54 33.25 5.12
C GLN A 149 -10.63 34.66 4.53
N GLU A 150 -9.58 35.47 4.67
CA GLU A 150 -9.55 36.82 4.10
C GLU A 150 -9.51 36.79 2.56
N LEU A 151 -8.88 35.77 1.95
CA LEU A 151 -8.98 35.55 0.50
C LEU A 151 -10.43 35.31 0.07
N ALA A 152 -11.20 34.53 0.84
CA ALA A 152 -12.61 34.31 0.55
C ALA A 152 -13.45 35.57 0.78
N LEU A 153 -13.37 36.12 1.99
CA LEU A 153 -14.24 37.20 2.49
C LEU A 153 -13.97 38.56 1.84
N TYR A 154 -12.74 38.82 1.40
CA TYR A 154 -12.34 40.09 0.80
C TYR A 154 -12.05 39.95 -0.70
N ASP A 155 -11.19 39.01 -1.11
CA ASP A 155 -10.77 38.93 -2.52
C ASP A 155 -11.91 38.39 -3.39
N LEU A 156 -12.38 37.18 -3.11
CA LEU A 156 -13.43 36.55 -3.92
C LEU A 156 -14.75 37.31 -3.84
N ALA A 157 -15.17 37.72 -2.64
CA ALA A 157 -16.36 38.54 -2.48
C ALA A 157 -16.24 39.87 -3.24
N GLY A 158 -15.06 40.52 -3.22
CA GLY A 158 -14.77 41.73 -3.98
C GLY A 158 -14.93 41.52 -5.49
N MET A 159 -14.38 40.44 -6.02
CA MET A 159 -14.51 40.06 -7.43
C MET A 159 -15.96 39.78 -7.85
N ILE A 160 -16.70 39.00 -7.06
CA ILE A 160 -18.11 38.69 -7.32
C ILE A 160 -18.96 39.97 -7.33
N ASN A 161 -18.76 40.86 -6.36
CA ASN A 161 -19.50 42.12 -6.28
C ASN A 161 -19.21 43.04 -7.46
N TYR A 162 -17.95 43.13 -7.88
CA TYR A 162 -17.57 43.92 -9.04
C TYR A 162 -18.16 43.37 -10.35
N ILE A 163 -18.07 42.05 -10.57
CA ILE A 163 -18.63 41.44 -11.79
C ILE A 163 -20.14 41.62 -11.83
N ASN A 164 -20.82 41.45 -10.70
CA ASN A 164 -22.26 41.66 -10.62
C ASN A 164 -22.63 43.13 -10.89
N SER A 165 -21.89 44.11 -10.35
CA SER A 165 -22.18 45.54 -10.62
C SER A 165 -21.97 45.93 -12.10
N VAL A 166 -21.05 45.28 -12.81
CA VAL A 166 -20.78 45.54 -14.23
C VAL A 166 -21.75 44.79 -15.15
N THR A 167 -22.16 43.58 -14.79
CA THR A 167 -22.97 42.69 -15.65
C THR A 167 -24.46 42.69 -15.30
N ASN A 168 -24.82 43.19 -14.11
CA ASN A 168 -26.16 43.13 -13.53
C ASN A 168 -26.80 41.72 -13.62
N SER A 169 -25.96 40.68 -13.56
CA SER A 169 -26.34 39.28 -13.80
C SER A 169 -25.71 38.36 -12.77
N LYS A 170 -26.40 37.25 -12.45
CA LYS A 170 -25.81 36.19 -11.64
C LYS A 170 -24.71 35.48 -12.44
N LEU A 171 -23.56 35.27 -11.80
CA LEU A 171 -22.40 34.67 -12.47
C LEU A 171 -22.28 33.17 -12.20
N PHE A 172 -21.67 32.44 -13.12
CA PHE A 172 -21.20 31.08 -12.90
C PHE A 172 -19.81 31.13 -12.27
N LEU A 173 -19.60 30.41 -11.19
CA LEU A 173 -18.31 30.37 -10.51
C LEU A 173 -17.61 29.06 -10.83
N LEU A 174 -16.34 29.11 -11.20
CA LEU A 174 -15.51 27.92 -11.37
C LEU A 174 -14.26 28.04 -10.51
N GLY A 175 -14.15 27.19 -9.50
CA GLY A 175 -12.99 27.13 -8.61
C GLY A 175 -12.16 25.89 -8.86
N ASN A 176 -10.84 26.01 -8.89
CA ASN A 176 -9.92 24.88 -8.83
C ASN A 176 -9.14 24.89 -7.50
N SER A 177 -9.04 23.76 -6.80
CA SER A 177 -8.19 23.62 -5.60
C SER A 177 -8.48 24.73 -4.57
N GLN A 178 -7.56 25.66 -4.27
CA GLN A 178 -7.79 26.82 -3.39
C GLN A 178 -9.05 27.64 -3.77
N GLY A 179 -9.33 27.80 -5.07
CA GLY A 179 -10.54 28.47 -5.53
C GLY A 179 -11.82 27.81 -4.99
N THR A 180 -11.79 26.50 -4.71
CA THR A 180 -12.96 25.77 -4.18
C THR A 180 -13.21 26.04 -2.70
N ILE A 181 -12.17 26.03 -1.85
CA ILE A 181 -12.33 26.34 -0.43
C ILE A 181 -12.79 27.79 -0.23
N MET A 182 -12.25 28.71 -1.03
CA MET A 182 -12.68 30.10 -1.05
C MET A 182 -14.16 30.23 -1.43
N SER A 183 -14.60 29.45 -2.41
CA SER A 183 -16.00 29.43 -2.85
C SER A 183 -16.93 28.92 -1.77
N PHE A 184 -16.58 27.81 -1.10
CA PHE A 184 -17.37 27.30 0.02
C PHE A 184 -17.49 28.30 1.17
N ALA A 185 -16.40 28.99 1.52
CA ALA A 185 -16.44 30.01 2.56
C ALA A 185 -17.26 31.25 2.16
N VAL A 186 -17.21 31.67 0.90
CA VAL A 186 -18.07 32.74 0.39
C VAL A 186 -19.54 32.33 0.38
N PHE A 187 -19.86 31.06 0.10
CA PHE A 187 -21.24 30.56 0.11
C PHE A 187 -21.85 30.50 1.51
N SER A 188 -21.04 30.59 2.57
CA SER A 188 -21.53 30.82 3.93
C SER A 188 -22.15 32.22 4.13
N GLN A 189 -21.97 33.15 3.19
CA GLN A 189 -22.63 34.46 3.19
C GLN A 189 -23.83 34.46 2.24
N PRO A 190 -25.08 34.56 2.75
CA PRO A 190 -26.29 34.53 1.92
C PRO A 190 -26.29 35.57 0.79
N GLU A 191 -25.82 36.79 1.08
CA GLU A 191 -25.74 37.89 0.10
C GLU A 191 -24.86 37.56 -1.11
N MET A 192 -23.85 36.69 -0.95
CA MET A 192 -22.97 36.28 -2.04
C MET A 192 -23.57 35.13 -2.85
N VAL A 193 -24.28 34.21 -2.20
CA VAL A 193 -24.97 33.09 -2.87
C VAL A 193 -26.03 33.61 -3.83
N GLU A 194 -26.75 34.67 -3.48
CA GLU A 194 -27.76 35.27 -4.37
C GLU A 194 -27.19 35.78 -5.70
N LYS A 195 -25.88 36.10 -5.73
CA LYS A 195 -25.14 36.63 -6.88
C LYS A 195 -24.51 35.55 -7.75
N VAL A 196 -24.54 34.29 -7.32
CA VAL A 196 -23.97 33.14 -8.04
C VAL A 196 -25.10 32.24 -8.54
N LYS A 197 -25.09 31.93 -9.85
CA LYS A 197 -26.13 31.10 -10.49
C LYS A 197 -25.87 29.61 -10.29
N ALA A 198 -24.62 29.19 -10.46
CA ALA A 198 -24.15 27.84 -10.19
C ALA A 198 -22.62 27.88 -10.01
N ALA A 199 -22.09 26.86 -9.34
CA ALA A 199 -20.65 26.73 -9.11
C ALA A 199 -20.14 25.36 -9.60
N ALA A 200 -19.03 25.35 -10.32
CA ALA A 200 -18.28 24.16 -10.69
C ALA A 200 -16.97 24.13 -9.89
N LEU A 201 -16.79 23.11 -9.04
CA LEU A 201 -15.67 23.03 -8.11
C LEU A 201 -14.75 21.88 -8.51
N LEU A 202 -13.64 22.20 -9.16
CA LEU A 202 -12.64 21.25 -9.64
C LEU A 202 -11.63 20.94 -8.53
N SER A 203 -11.38 19.65 -8.29
CA SER A 203 -10.52 19.18 -7.20
C SER A 203 -10.88 19.84 -5.85
N PRO A 204 -12.11 19.67 -5.35
CA PRO A 204 -12.61 20.41 -4.19
C PRO A 204 -11.79 20.14 -2.93
N ILE A 205 -11.36 21.20 -2.28
CA ILE A 205 -10.66 21.18 -0.99
C ILE A 205 -11.60 21.79 0.05
N SER A 206 -11.96 21.00 1.06
CA SER A 206 -12.78 21.47 2.19
C SER A 206 -12.04 21.30 3.52
N TYR A 207 -11.21 20.25 3.62
CA TYR A 207 -10.36 19.95 4.76
C TYR A 207 -9.02 19.41 4.25
N LEU A 208 -7.91 19.96 4.74
CA LEU A 208 -6.58 19.41 4.49
C LEU A 208 -6.23 18.25 5.44
N ASP A 209 -7.05 17.99 6.46
CA ASP A 209 -6.84 16.92 7.44
C ASP A 209 -6.80 15.51 6.80
N HIS A 210 -7.32 15.36 5.58
CA HIS A 210 -7.32 14.12 4.81
C HIS A 210 -6.29 14.10 3.68
N ALA A 211 -5.38 15.09 3.62
CA ALA A 211 -4.30 15.07 2.65
C ALA A 211 -3.39 13.87 2.94
N SER A 212 -3.43 12.86 2.09
CA SER A 212 -2.65 11.62 2.24
C SER A 212 -1.21 11.77 1.77
N THR A 213 -0.85 12.88 1.10
CA THR A 213 0.48 13.06 0.52
C THR A 213 1.55 13.06 1.63
N PRO A 214 2.45 12.06 1.69
CA PRO A 214 3.38 11.89 2.82
C PRO A 214 4.33 13.08 3.02
N CYS A 215 4.68 13.75 1.92
CA CYS A 215 5.48 14.98 1.92
C CYS A 215 4.79 16.11 2.72
N ILE A 216 3.50 16.32 2.47
CA ILE A 216 2.65 17.29 3.14
C ILE A 216 2.59 16.97 4.64
N LEU A 217 2.25 15.73 4.99
CA LEU A 217 2.13 15.32 6.40
C LEU A 217 3.46 15.42 7.16
N LYS A 218 4.60 15.16 6.50
CA LYS A 218 5.93 15.28 7.10
C LYS A 218 6.34 16.74 7.32
N MET A 219 6.01 17.63 6.39
CA MET A 219 6.21 19.08 6.56
C MET A 219 5.35 19.66 7.69
N VAL A 220 4.10 19.19 7.85
CA VAL A 220 3.25 19.52 9.01
C VAL A 220 3.89 19.05 10.30
N LYS A 221 4.29 17.77 10.38
CA LYS A 221 4.92 17.21 11.59
C LYS A 221 6.19 17.95 11.98
N LEU A 222 6.98 18.41 11.01
CA LEU A 222 8.20 19.18 11.25
C LEU A 222 7.96 20.67 11.55
N HIS A 223 6.71 21.15 11.53
CA HIS A 223 6.37 22.57 11.74
C HIS A 223 7.23 23.48 10.85
N LEU A 224 7.42 23.07 9.60
CA LEU A 224 8.38 23.68 8.68
C LEU A 224 8.02 25.14 8.36
N ASP A 225 6.74 25.46 8.41
CA ASP A 225 6.15 26.80 8.41
C ASP A 225 6.70 27.68 9.55
N GLN A 226 6.68 27.19 10.79
CA GLN A 226 7.24 27.90 11.95
C GLN A 226 8.76 28.05 11.84
N LEU A 227 9.42 27.03 11.30
CA LEU A 227 10.88 27.02 11.12
C LEU A 227 11.31 28.07 10.08
N ILE A 228 10.55 28.26 9.01
CA ILE A 228 10.83 29.26 7.97
C ILE A 228 10.47 30.67 8.42
N LEU A 229 9.38 30.82 9.19
CA LEU A 229 9.07 32.08 9.86
C LEU A 229 10.15 32.47 10.88
N ALA A 230 10.69 31.49 11.61
CA ALA A 230 11.81 31.69 12.55
C ALA A 230 13.12 32.06 11.83
N MET A 231 13.32 31.60 10.59
CA MET A 231 14.42 32.03 9.72
C MET A 231 14.21 33.44 9.10
N GLY A 232 13.12 34.14 9.45
CA GLY A 232 12.85 35.51 9.00
C GLY A 232 12.37 35.62 7.55
N VAL A 233 11.99 34.50 6.92
CA VAL A 233 11.46 34.50 5.55
C VAL A 233 9.96 34.76 5.61
N HIS A 234 9.56 35.97 5.21
CA HIS A 234 8.15 36.39 5.18
C HIS A 234 7.60 36.51 3.75
N GLN A 235 8.47 36.53 2.74
CA GLN A 235 8.13 36.65 1.33
C GLN A 235 8.33 35.31 0.63
N LEU A 236 7.25 34.79 0.04
CA LEU A 236 7.24 33.55 -0.76
C LEU A 236 6.77 33.87 -2.17
N ASN A 237 7.48 34.79 -2.82
CA ASN A 237 7.20 35.17 -4.21
C ASN A 237 8.38 34.71 -5.08
N PHE A 238 8.12 33.81 -6.04
CA PHE A 238 9.16 33.17 -6.85
C PHE A 238 9.66 34.06 -8.00
N GLU A 239 10.07 35.28 -7.70
CA GLU A 239 10.96 36.01 -8.59
C GLU A 239 12.42 35.67 -8.21
N ARG A 240 12.93 34.52 -8.68
CA ARG A 240 14.35 34.11 -8.52
C ARG A 240 14.90 34.18 -7.08
N ALA A 241 14.58 33.21 -6.23
CA ALA A 241 15.23 33.10 -4.92
C ALA A 241 16.65 32.50 -5.05
N ARG A 242 17.65 33.37 -5.22
CA ARG A 242 19.03 33.09 -4.81
C ARG A 242 19.07 33.26 -3.29
N LEU A 243 19.00 32.17 -2.54
CA LEU A 243 19.13 32.16 -1.08
C LEU A 243 20.43 32.86 -0.66
N ARG A 244 20.35 34.11 -0.20
CA ARG A 244 21.39 34.76 0.61
C ARG A 244 20.82 34.95 2.00
N GLY A 245 21.19 34.07 2.91
CA GLY A 245 20.97 34.20 4.34
C GLY A 245 22.31 34.15 5.06
N THR A 246 22.69 35.27 5.65
CA THR A 246 23.76 35.43 6.64
C THR A 246 23.33 34.77 7.97
N THR A 247 24.20 33.95 8.55
CA THR A 247 24.09 33.37 9.91
C THR A 247 23.99 34.46 10.99
N PRO A 248 23.24 34.26 12.11
CA PRO A 248 23.89 33.73 13.32
C PRO A 248 23.02 32.94 14.35
N THR A 249 23.72 32.07 15.11
CA THR A 249 23.61 31.61 16.52
C THR A 249 22.27 31.34 17.25
N LEU A 250 22.22 30.13 17.85
CA LEU A 250 21.33 29.56 18.87
C LEU A 250 21.15 30.39 20.17
N LEU A 251 19.90 30.51 20.68
CA LEU A 251 19.41 29.96 21.98
C LEU A 251 18.01 30.50 22.41
N HIS A 252 17.25 29.61 23.06
CA HIS A 252 16.16 29.78 24.04
C HIS A 252 14.67 30.02 23.67
N HIS A 253 13.88 28.96 23.94
CA HIS A 253 12.60 28.84 24.69
C HIS A 253 11.37 29.74 24.43
N ASN A 254 10.22 29.04 24.31
CA ASN A 254 8.83 29.42 24.60
C ASN A 254 8.11 30.41 23.67
N VAL A 255 7.42 29.90 22.64
CA VAL A 255 6.23 30.56 22.05
C VAL A 255 5.28 29.50 21.46
N LEU A 256 4.35 28.97 22.26
CA LEU A 256 3.33 27.97 21.83
C LEU A 256 1.89 28.44 22.09
N ALA A 257 1.65 29.76 22.13
CA ALA A 257 0.33 30.33 22.36
C ALA A 257 0.14 31.56 21.48
N ARG A 258 -0.55 31.44 20.33
CA ARG A 258 -1.14 32.62 19.67
C ARG A 258 -2.14 32.41 18.54
N ALA A 259 -2.36 31.19 18.05
CA ALA A 259 -3.43 30.93 17.09
C ALA A 259 -4.84 30.92 17.74
N GLU A 260 -4.94 30.63 19.05
CA GLU A 260 -6.20 30.74 19.80
C GLU A 260 -6.64 32.19 20.09
N ASP A 261 -5.72 33.16 20.05
CA ASP A 261 -5.99 34.52 20.53
C ASP A 261 -6.73 35.41 19.52
N LYS A 262 -6.53 35.23 18.19
CA LYS A 262 -7.23 36.05 17.18
C LYS A 262 -8.69 35.63 16.95
N ALA A 263 -9.09 34.44 17.41
CA ALA A 263 -10.48 33.96 17.37
C ALA A 263 -11.30 34.38 18.61
N ARG A 264 -10.64 34.84 19.69
CA ARG A 264 -11.29 35.36 20.90
C ARG A 264 -11.22 36.89 20.88
N GLY A 265 -12.28 37.53 20.40
CA GLY A 265 -12.46 38.98 20.56
C GLY A 265 -12.48 39.41 22.05
N PRO A 266 -12.34 40.72 22.33
CA PRO A 266 -12.11 41.20 23.68
C PRO A 266 -13.35 41.00 24.58
N THR A 267 -13.17 40.25 25.66
CA THR A 267 -14.15 40.13 26.76
C THR A 267 -14.38 41.48 27.41
N PHE A 268 -15.57 42.05 27.17
CA PHE A 268 -16.12 43.14 27.97
C PHE A 268 -16.47 42.64 29.38
N SER A 269 -16.17 43.47 30.36
CA SER A 269 -16.33 43.27 31.79
C SER A 269 -17.77 43.00 32.23
N SER A 270 -17.90 42.07 33.19
CA SER A 270 -19.14 41.74 33.89
C SER A 270 -19.65 42.89 34.78
N SER A 271 -20.93 43.23 34.67
CA SER A 271 -21.71 43.71 35.81
C SER A 271 -23.20 43.35 35.67
N SER A 272 -23.68 42.60 36.67
CA SER A 272 -25.03 42.53 37.24
C SER A 272 -26.27 42.70 36.35
N SER A 273 -27.14 41.67 36.32
CA SER A 273 -28.44 41.63 37.02
C SER A 273 -29.51 40.78 36.30
N SER A 274 -30.00 39.77 37.03
CA SER A 274 -31.38 39.28 37.16
C SER A 274 -32.40 39.26 35.99
N LEU A 275 -33.10 38.11 35.94
CA LEU A 275 -34.53 37.88 35.63
C LEU A 275 -34.96 37.48 34.20
N PHE A 276 -35.89 36.51 34.21
CA PHE A 276 -36.84 36.04 33.17
C PHE A 276 -36.45 34.89 32.22
N GLU A 277 -36.94 33.67 32.55
CA GLU A 277 -37.61 32.79 31.57
C GLU A 277 -38.94 33.42 31.13
N PRO A 278 -39.45 33.13 29.91
CA PRO A 278 -40.55 32.16 29.82
C PRO A 278 -40.69 31.34 28.50
N GLN A 279 -41.16 30.10 28.70
CA GLN A 279 -42.23 29.35 27.98
C GLN A 279 -42.25 29.12 26.44
N GLN A 280 -42.26 27.81 26.12
CA GLN A 280 -43.07 27.05 25.14
C GLN A 280 -43.88 27.78 24.05
N SER A 281 -43.70 27.35 22.79
CA SER A 281 -44.82 26.99 21.91
C SER A 281 -44.40 25.96 20.84
N SER A 282 -45.36 25.09 20.52
CA SER A 282 -45.27 23.89 19.69
C SER A 282 -46.02 24.05 18.37
N GLN A 283 -45.68 23.19 17.39
CA GLN A 283 -46.39 22.81 16.15
C GLN A 283 -46.00 23.53 14.84
N GLN A 284 -45.29 22.81 13.97
CA GLN A 284 -45.83 22.38 12.67
C GLN A 284 -45.03 21.21 12.08
N GLN A 285 -45.75 20.28 11.46
CA GLN A 285 -45.36 18.92 11.13
C GLN A 285 -45.47 18.72 9.59
N ASN A 286 -44.63 17.82 9.06
CA ASN A 286 -44.79 17.00 7.85
C ASN A 286 -44.50 17.59 6.45
N LEU A 287 -43.55 16.98 5.72
CA LEU A 287 -43.77 16.12 4.52
C LEU A 287 -42.43 15.76 3.84
N MET A 288 -42.13 14.45 3.73
CA MET A 288 -40.96 13.86 3.02
C MET A 288 -41.16 13.87 1.48
N PRO A 289 -40.12 13.61 0.64
CA PRO A 289 -39.69 12.23 0.37
C PRO A 289 -38.16 12.02 0.30
N GLU A 290 -37.75 10.84 0.76
CA GLU A 290 -36.46 10.19 0.51
C GLU A 290 -36.22 9.96 -0.99
N SER A 291 -35.01 10.22 -1.47
CA SER A 291 -34.45 9.52 -2.64
C SER A 291 -32.93 9.58 -2.67
N GLY A 292 -32.30 8.43 -2.92
CA GLY A 292 -30.94 8.33 -3.44
C GLY A 292 -29.84 7.96 -2.44
N THR A 293 -29.81 6.70 -2.02
CA THR A 293 -28.61 6.08 -1.42
C THR A 293 -27.47 6.05 -2.45
N CYS A 294 -26.38 6.79 -2.18
CA CYS A 294 -25.12 6.68 -2.91
C CYS A 294 -24.44 5.35 -2.61
N ASP A 295 -24.07 4.65 -3.68
CA ASP A 295 -23.40 3.35 -3.71
C ASP A 295 -21.95 3.46 -3.18
N PRO A 296 -21.53 2.72 -2.14
CA PRO A 296 -20.19 2.80 -1.56
C PRO A 296 -19.24 1.85 -2.29
N ARG A 297 -19.04 2.02 -3.60
CA ARG A 297 -18.14 1.15 -4.40
C ARG A 297 -16.81 1.80 -4.82
N SER A 298 -16.51 3.01 -4.34
CA SER A 298 -15.23 3.68 -4.61
C SER A 298 -14.22 3.63 -3.45
N SER A 299 -14.54 2.98 -2.33
CA SER A 299 -13.66 2.85 -1.16
C SER A 299 -12.76 1.60 -1.18
N LEU A 300 -13.04 0.62 -2.05
CA LEU A 300 -12.28 -0.65 -2.12
C LEU A 300 -11.16 -0.62 -3.17
N ASP A 301 -11.33 0.09 -4.30
CA ASP A 301 -10.23 0.27 -5.27
C ASP A 301 -9.20 1.33 -4.77
N LYS A 302 -9.58 2.17 -3.80
CA LYS A 302 -8.69 3.16 -3.17
C LYS A 302 -7.73 2.57 -2.15
N THR A 303 -8.08 1.45 -1.51
CA THR A 303 -7.20 0.79 -0.54
C THR A 303 -6.00 0.16 -1.25
N SER A 304 -6.18 -0.55 -2.37
CA SER A 304 -5.04 -1.15 -3.09
C SER A 304 -4.05 -0.15 -3.70
N SER A 305 -4.50 1.06 -4.06
CA SER A 305 -3.65 2.10 -4.65
C SER A 305 -3.02 3.03 -3.58
N GLN A 306 -3.69 3.26 -2.45
CA GLN A 306 -3.10 3.96 -1.30
C GLN A 306 -2.11 3.06 -0.52
N ASP A 307 -2.31 1.74 -0.51
CA ASP A 307 -1.46 0.79 0.22
C ASP A 307 -0.10 0.55 -0.49
N PHE A 308 -0.02 0.77 -1.81
CA PHE A 308 1.26 0.77 -2.54
C PHE A 308 2.05 2.07 -2.37
N GLU A 309 1.37 3.22 -2.28
CA GLU A 309 2.04 4.53 -2.13
C GLU A 309 2.50 4.84 -0.69
N ASP A 310 1.83 4.30 0.33
CA ASP A 310 2.20 4.52 1.76
C ASP A 310 3.53 3.84 2.16
N SER A 311 4.12 3.01 1.29
CA SER A 311 5.32 2.21 1.57
C SER A 311 6.60 2.69 0.86
N TYR A 312 6.53 3.66 -0.06
CA TYR A 312 7.69 4.08 -0.86
C TYR A 312 8.13 5.54 -0.57
N GLN A 313 9.05 5.71 0.38
CA GLN A 313 9.84 6.94 0.56
C GLN A 313 11.28 6.67 0.11
N PRO A 314 11.72 7.06 -1.10
CA PRO A 314 13.13 6.97 -1.44
C PRO A 314 13.88 8.03 -0.61
N LYS A 315 14.61 7.57 0.41
CA LYS A 315 15.68 8.38 1.02
C LYS A 315 16.73 8.58 -0.07
N THR A 316 16.69 9.71 -0.77
CA THR A 316 17.55 10.02 -1.92
C THR A 316 19.05 9.93 -1.61
N ASP A 317 19.45 10.10 -0.36
CA ASP A 317 20.85 9.94 0.08
C ASP A 317 21.23 8.47 0.34
N LEU A 318 20.28 7.64 0.79
CA LEU A 318 20.48 6.19 0.95
C LEU A 318 20.38 5.45 -0.40
N PHE A 319 19.48 5.88 -1.27
CA PHE A 319 19.38 5.39 -2.65
C PHE A 319 20.68 5.67 -3.42
N LYS A 320 21.24 6.87 -3.31
CA LYS A 320 22.56 7.17 -3.88
C LYS A 320 23.67 6.38 -3.21
N PHE A 321 23.61 6.12 -1.92
CA PHE A 321 24.61 5.32 -1.21
C PHE A 321 24.56 3.84 -1.62
N VAL A 322 23.38 3.24 -1.72
CA VAL A 322 23.19 1.82 -2.06
C VAL A 322 23.32 1.56 -3.55
N VAL A 323 22.87 2.47 -4.43
CA VAL A 323 23.22 2.37 -5.86
C VAL A 323 24.72 2.51 -6.04
N LYS A 324 25.39 3.42 -5.31
CA LYS A 324 26.86 3.48 -5.31
C LYS A 324 27.51 2.25 -4.69
N PHE A 325 26.92 1.62 -3.68
CA PHE A 325 27.48 0.43 -3.01
C PHE A 325 27.25 -0.86 -3.82
N ALA A 326 26.09 -1.01 -4.45
CA ALA A 326 25.76 -2.10 -5.36
C ALA A 326 26.56 -1.99 -6.66
N VAL A 327 26.66 -0.79 -7.24
CA VAL A 327 27.53 -0.53 -8.40
C VAL A 327 29.00 -0.70 -7.99
N ALA A 328 29.44 -0.22 -6.82
CA ALA A 328 30.81 -0.39 -6.37
C ALA A 328 31.16 -1.83 -5.95
N THR A 329 30.21 -2.67 -5.50
CA THR A 329 30.47 -4.09 -5.24
C THR A 329 30.52 -4.88 -6.55
N THR A 330 29.67 -4.54 -7.51
CA THR A 330 29.74 -5.13 -8.87
C THR A 330 31.00 -4.67 -9.62
N GLU A 331 31.41 -3.41 -9.47
CA GLU A 331 32.66 -2.87 -10.03
C GLU A 331 33.90 -3.35 -9.26
N ALA A 332 33.88 -3.46 -7.92
CA ALA A 332 35.02 -3.97 -7.15
C ALA A 332 35.27 -5.47 -7.38
N VAL A 333 34.22 -6.26 -7.60
CA VAL A 333 34.32 -7.67 -8.00
C VAL A 333 34.88 -7.80 -9.42
N ALA A 334 34.55 -6.86 -10.32
CA ALA A 334 35.13 -6.79 -11.67
C ALA A 334 36.59 -6.27 -11.69
N ILE A 335 37.03 -5.48 -10.70
CA ILE A 335 38.36 -4.86 -10.69
C ILE A 335 39.46 -5.80 -10.15
N ASN A 336 39.12 -6.90 -9.46
CA ASN A 336 40.13 -7.85 -8.95
C ASN A 336 39.74 -9.33 -9.16
N HIS A 337 39.56 -9.73 -10.42
CA HIS A 337 39.26 -11.11 -10.85
C HIS A 337 40.12 -12.18 -10.15
N SER A 338 41.40 -11.89 -9.87
CA SER A 338 42.32 -12.82 -9.20
C SER A 338 42.01 -13.03 -7.72
N TRP A 339 41.58 -11.99 -7.00
CA TRP A 339 41.21 -12.10 -5.59
C TRP A 339 39.87 -12.78 -5.40
N VAL A 340 38.89 -12.46 -6.25
CA VAL A 340 37.56 -13.08 -6.21
C VAL A 340 37.65 -14.57 -6.53
N ALA A 341 38.44 -14.96 -7.54
CA ALA A 341 38.69 -16.36 -7.82
C ALA A 341 39.41 -17.09 -6.66
N ALA A 342 40.30 -16.40 -5.94
CA ALA A 342 41.01 -16.99 -4.79
C ALA A 342 40.18 -17.06 -3.50
N ASN A 343 39.09 -16.28 -3.38
CA ASN A 343 38.28 -16.16 -2.16
C ASN A 343 36.78 -16.24 -2.48
N GLN A 344 36.40 -17.09 -3.43
CA GLN A 344 35.03 -17.17 -3.93
C GLN A 344 34.02 -17.41 -2.81
N ASP A 345 34.26 -18.40 -1.95
CA ASP A 345 33.30 -18.83 -0.92
C ASP A 345 33.03 -17.73 0.11
N LEU A 346 34.09 -17.03 0.51
CA LEU A 346 34.00 -15.89 1.41
C LEU A 346 33.27 -14.71 0.78
N ALA A 347 33.53 -14.43 -0.50
CA ALA A 347 32.84 -13.36 -1.24
C ALA A 347 31.34 -13.67 -1.38
N MET A 348 30.98 -14.91 -1.74
CA MET A 348 29.59 -15.35 -1.85
C MET A 348 28.87 -15.32 -0.50
N GLY A 349 29.49 -15.84 0.56
CA GLY A 349 28.94 -15.83 1.90
C GLY A 349 28.67 -14.41 2.42
N LEU A 350 29.63 -13.48 2.26
CA LEU A 350 29.45 -12.08 2.65
C LEU A 350 28.34 -11.39 1.86
N LEU A 351 28.30 -11.60 0.54
CA LEU A 351 27.27 -11.02 -0.31
C LEU A 351 25.88 -11.53 0.06
N PHE A 352 25.74 -12.83 0.33
CA PHE A 352 24.47 -13.43 0.76
C PHE A 352 24.01 -12.85 2.11
N VAL A 353 24.91 -12.75 3.10
CA VAL A 353 24.58 -12.17 4.42
C VAL A 353 24.16 -10.69 4.29
N ILE A 354 24.87 -9.89 3.49
CA ILE A 354 24.53 -8.47 3.27
C ILE A 354 23.19 -8.33 2.54
N GLY A 355 22.98 -9.12 1.49
CA GLY A 355 21.74 -9.12 0.72
C GLY A 355 20.54 -9.53 1.58
N TYR A 356 20.69 -10.59 2.37
CA TYR A 356 19.63 -11.05 3.28
C TYR A 356 19.37 -10.08 4.42
N ALA A 357 20.39 -9.48 5.02
CA ALA A 357 20.21 -8.42 6.00
C ALA A 357 19.44 -7.22 5.39
N SER A 358 19.69 -6.89 4.14
CA SER A 358 18.98 -5.81 3.42
C SER A 358 17.50 -6.16 3.19
N ILE A 359 17.16 -7.44 3.02
CA ILE A 359 15.78 -7.94 2.95
C ILE A 359 15.11 -7.84 4.31
N ILE A 360 15.77 -8.24 5.40
CA ILE A 360 15.22 -8.12 6.76
C ILE A 360 14.95 -6.65 7.13
N PHE A 361 15.86 -5.74 6.76
CA PHE A 361 15.74 -4.31 7.06
C PHE A 361 15.02 -3.51 5.97
N GLU A 362 14.23 -4.15 5.10
CA GLU A 362 13.49 -3.52 3.99
C GLU A 362 12.73 -2.26 4.45
N GLU A 363 11.98 -2.34 5.55
CA GLU A 363 11.20 -1.23 6.10
C GLU A 363 12.05 0.00 6.49
N TYR A 364 13.33 -0.22 6.88
CA TYR A 364 14.24 0.87 7.24
C TYR A 364 14.99 1.44 6.03
N LEU A 365 15.28 0.57 5.05
CA LEU A 365 16.09 0.85 3.87
C LEU A 365 15.27 1.36 2.68
N ALA A 366 13.95 1.14 2.65
CA ALA A 366 13.03 1.55 1.59
C ALA A 366 13.39 0.99 0.19
N PHE A 367 14.01 -0.19 0.13
CA PHE A 367 14.16 -0.98 -1.10
C PHE A 367 13.02 -1.98 -1.21
N SER A 368 12.77 -2.55 -2.40
CA SER A 368 11.91 -3.73 -2.48
C SER A 368 12.72 -5.00 -2.23
N LYS A 369 12.22 -5.90 -1.38
CA LYS A 369 12.84 -7.20 -1.09
C LYS A 369 13.05 -8.04 -2.35
N SER A 370 12.14 -7.94 -3.31
CA SER A 370 12.26 -8.62 -4.60
C SER A 370 13.43 -8.07 -5.43
N GLY A 371 13.62 -6.74 -5.44
CA GLY A 371 14.73 -6.10 -6.13
C GLY A 371 16.08 -6.48 -5.51
N VAL A 372 16.17 -6.47 -4.18
CA VAL A 372 17.37 -6.91 -3.45
C VAL A 372 17.66 -8.39 -3.71
N GLY A 373 16.64 -9.26 -3.65
CA GLY A 373 16.77 -10.68 -3.92
C GLY A 373 17.25 -10.99 -5.34
N LEU A 374 16.72 -10.31 -6.36
CA LEU A 374 17.16 -10.47 -7.75
C LEU A 374 18.59 -9.99 -7.96
N LEU A 375 18.96 -8.84 -7.37
CA LEU A 375 20.32 -8.32 -7.46
C LEU A 375 21.31 -9.27 -6.78
N MET A 376 20.98 -9.74 -5.58
CA MET A 376 21.76 -10.75 -4.85
C MET A 376 21.97 -12.01 -5.69
N ALA A 377 20.90 -12.54 -6.32
CA ALA A 377 20.98 -13.73 -7.15
C ALA A 377 21.95 -13.58 -8.32
N VAL A 378 21.78 -12.51 -9.11
CA VAL A 378 22.64 -12.26 -10.28
C VAL A 378 24.09 -12.04 -9.85
N SER A 379 24.31 -11.25 -8.80
CA SER A 379 25.66 -10.98 -8.28
C SER A 379 26.36 -12.25 -7.78
N LEU A 380 25.64 -13.16 -7.10
CA LEU A 380 26.20 -14.43 -6.65
C LEU A 380 26.55 -15.36 -7.82
N TRP A 381 25.69 -15.44 -8.84
CA TRP A 381 25.98 -16.22 -10.04
C TRP A 381 27.13 -15.65 -10.87
N VAL A 382 27.33 -14.33 -10.87
CA VAL A 382 28.54 -13.71 -11.46
C VAL A 382 29.80 -14.15 -10.71
N ILE A 383 29.79 -14.12 -9.37
CA ILE A 383 30.92 -14.61 -8.57
C ILE A 383 31.17 -16.10 -8.83
N ARG A 384 30.12 -16.91 -8.88
CA ARG A 384 30.21 -18.35 -9.18
C ARG A 384 30.76 -18.63 -10.57
N SER A 385 30.45 -17.80 -11.55
CA SER A 385 30.98 -17.90 -12.92
C SER A 385 32.47 -17.56 -12.99
N ILE A 386 32.94 -16.61 -12.18
CA ILE A 386 34.35 -16.20 -12.12
C ILE A 386 35.25 -17.29 -11.51
N GLY A 387 34.81 -17.97 -10.46
CA GLY A 387 35.61 -19.02 -9.82
C GLY A 387 35.28 -20.45 -10.27
N ALA A 388 34.32 -20.63 -11.18
CA ALA A 388 34.12 -21.90 -11.88
C ALA A 388 35.35 -22.31 -12.70
N PRO A 389 35.62 -23.62 -12.90
CA PRO A 389 36.68 -24.07 -13.79
C PRO A 389 36.49 -23.60 -15.24
N SER A 390 35.24 -23.42 -15.67
CA SER A 390 34.88 -22.78 -16.94
C SER A 390 33.50 -22.13 -16.83
N THR A 391 33.26 -21.13 -17.69
CA THR A 391 31.95 -20.48 -17.80
C THR A 391 30.86 -21.45 -18.23
N ASP A 392 31.19 -22.47 -19.02
CA ASP A 392 30.23 -23.46 -19.51
C ASP A 392 29.67 -24.32 -18.37
N ILE A 393 30.52 -24.68 -17.38
CA ILE A 393 30.07 -25.40 -16.19
C ILE A 393 29.13 -24.52 -15.37
N ALA A 394 29.50 -23.26 -15.13
CA ALA A 394 28.66 -22.32 -14.39
C ALA A 394 27.30 -22.08 -15.08
N VAL A 395 27.28 -21.98 -16.41
CA VAL A 395 26.04 -21.83 -17.19
C VAL A 395 25.20 -23.11 -17.13
N SER A 396 25.82 -24.28 -17.17
CA SER A 396 25.11 -25.56 -17.01
C SER A 396 24.46 -25.68 -15.64
N GLU A 397 25.18 -25.35 -14.57
CA GLU A 397 24.65 -25.32 -13.19
C GLU A 397 23.53 -24.30 -13.04
N LEU A 398 23.69 -23.10 -13.60
CA LEU A 398 22.65 -22.07 -13.61
C LEU A 398 21.40 -22.53 -14.38
N THR A 399 21.57 -23.25 -15.49
CA THR A 399 20.45 -23.76 -16.28
C THR A 399 19.65 -24.80 -15.49
N HIS A 400 20.33 -25.70 -14.77
CA HIS A 400 19.70 -26.66 -13.87
C HIS A 400 18.94 -25.96 -12.75
N ALA A 401 19.60 -25.06 -12.02
CA ALA A 401 18.99 -24.28 -10.95
C ALA A 401 17.81 -23.45 -11.45
N SER A 402 17.93 -22.81 -12.61
CA SER A 402 16.85 -22.03 -13.22
C SER A 402 15.64 -22.89 -13.57
N ALA A 403 15.83 -24.15 -13.98
CA ALA A 403 14.72 -25.06 -14.24
C ALA A 403 13.96 -25.37 -12.95
N GLU A 404 14.67 -25.79 -11.90
CA GLU A 404 14.10 -26.12 -10.58
C GLU A 404 13.34 -24.93 -9.96
N VAL A 405 13.95 -23.74 -10.00
CA VAL A 405 13.30 -22.52 -9.50
C VAL A 405 12.08 -22.13 -10.34
N SER A 406 12.12 -22.34 -11.66
CA SER A 406 10.97 -22.05 -12.53
C SER A 406 9.78 -22.94 -12.23
N GLU A 407 9.98 -24.20 -11.87
CA GLU A 407 8.88 -25.10 -11.47
C GLU A 407 8.11 -24.56 -10.27
N ILE A 408 8.83 -24.10 -9.25
CA ILE A 408 8.24 -23.51 -8.03
C ILE A 408 7.52 -22.20 -8.37
N VAL A 409 8.15 -21.30 -9.13
CA VAL A 409 7.55 -20.00 -9.50
C VAL A 409 6.28 -20.19 -10.34
N LEU A 410 6.28 -21.11 -11.32
CA LEU A 410 5.10 -21.42 -12.13
C LEU A 410 3.97 -22.04 -11.30
N PHE A 411 4.32 -22.92 -10.35
CA PHE A 411 3.35 -23.46 -9.40
C PHE A 411 2.68 -22.35 -8.58
N LEU A 412 3.49 -21.47 -7.98
CA LEU A 412 2.99 -20.37 -7.14
C LEU A 412 2.13 -19.37 -7.93
N LEU A 413 2.57 -18.97 -9.12
CA LEU A 413 1.79 -18.08 -9.99
C LEU A 413 0.44 -18.70 -10.36
N GLY A 414 0.42 -20.00 -10.70
CA GLY A 414 -0.82 -20.72 -10.98
C GLY A 414 -1.77 -20.76 -9.79
N ALA A 415 -1.26 -21.12 -8.61
CA ALA A 415 -2.03 -21.20 -7.38
C ALA A 415 -2.61 -19.84 -6.97
N MET A 416 -1.78 -18.80 -6.90
CA MET A 416 -2.21 -17.43 -6.56
C MET A 416 -3.27 -16.91 -7.52
N THR A 417 -3.13 -17.20 -8.83
CA THR A 417 -4.12 -16.77 -9.83
C THR A 417 -5.47 -17.48 -9.63
N ILE A 418 -5.47 -18.79 -9.35
CA ILE A 418 -6.70 -19.52 -9.05
C ILE A 418 -7.40 -18.92 -7.83
N VAL A 419 -6.64 -18.63 -6.77
CA VAL A 419 -7.23 -18.06 -5.55
C VAL A 419 -7.75 -16.64 -5.77
N GLU A 420 -7.02 -15.79 -6.47
CA GLU A 420 -7.47 -14.44 -6.82
C GLU A 420 -8.77 -14.49 -7.65
N ILE A 421 -8.89 -15.43 -8.59
CA ILE A 421 -10.14 -15.63 -9.33
C ILE A 421 -11.28 -16.01 -8.37
N ILE A 422 -11.04 -16.90 -7.41
CA ILE A 422 -12.05 -17.28 -6.41
C ILE A 422 -12.48 -16.06 -5.58
N ASP A 423 -11.53 -15.24 -5.11
CA ASP A 423 -11.82 -14.08 -4.27
C ASP A 423 -12.58 -12.98 -5.03
N VAL A 424 -12.16 -12.67 -6.26
CA VAL A 424 -12.84 -11.69 -7.13
C VAL A 424 -14.30 -12.08 -7.41
N HIS A 425 -14.62 -13.38 -7.42
CA HIS A 425 -16.00 -13.88 -7.53
C HIS A 425 -16.77 -13.99 -6.20
N GLN A 426 -16.19 -13.48 -5.10
CA GLN A 426 -16.70 -13.58 -3.74
C GLN A 426 -16.92 -15.04 -3.30
N GLY A 427 -16.09 -15.97 -3.78
CA GLY A 427 -16.21 -17.40 -3.49
C GLY A 427 -16.02 -17.73 -2.00
N PHE A 428 -15.10 -17.04 -1.32
CA PHE A 428 -14.83 -17.21 0.10
C PHE A 428 -15.97 -16.72 1.01
N LYS A 429 -16.96 -16.00 0.47
CA LYS A 429 -18.16 -15.67 1.23
C LYS A 429 -18.95 -16.90 1.67
N LEU A 430 -18.88 -17.99 0.89
CA LEU A 430 -19.46 -19.28 1.27
C LEU A 430 -18.86 -19.83 2.59
N VAL A 431 -17.65 -19.41 2.93
CA VAL A 431 -16.99 -19.75 4.19
C VAL A 431 -17.44 -18.80 5.31
N THR A 432 -17.57 -17.48 5.06
CA THR A 432 -18.02 -16.52 6.09
C THR A 432 -19.48 -16.69 6.49
N ASP A 433 -20.37 -16.93 5.53
CA ASP A 433 -21.81 -16.98 5.78
C ASP A 433 -22.20 -18.16 6.69
N ASN A 434 -21.32 -19.15 6.82
CA ASN A 434 -21.50 -20.31 7.70
C ASN A 434 -20.99 -20.08 9.14
N ILE A 435 -20.33 -18.95 9.44
CA ILE A 435 -19.83 -18.62 10.77
C ILE A 435 -20.93 -17.89 11.56
N MET A 436 -21.72 -18.64 12.32
CA MET A 436 -22.88 -18.09 13.06
C MET A 436 -22.61 -17.75 14.53
N THR A 437 -21.46 -18.16 15.09
CA THR A 437 -21.18 -17.99 16.52
C THR A 437 -20.78 -16.57 16.89
N ARG A 438 -21.35 -16.06 17.99
CA ARG A 438 -20.99 -14.78 18.61
C ARG A 438 -20.22 -14.93 19.93
N ASN A 439 -19.98 -16.15 20.40
CA ASN A 439 -19.21 -16.39 21.62
C ASN A 439 -17.70 -16.24 21.31
N PRO A 440 -16.94 -15.34 21.98
CA PRO A 440 -15.53 -15.12 21.69
C PRO A 440 -14.64 -16.36 21.81
N ARG A 441 -14.92 -17.27 22.76
CA ARG A 441 -14.14 -18.51 22.87
C ARG A 441 -14.44 -19.44 21.70
N LEU A 442 -15.72 -19.64 21.40
CA LEU A 442 -16.12 -20.50 20.30
C LEU A 442 -15.68 -19.94 18.94
N LEU A 443 -15.76 -18.62 18.75
CA LEU A 443 -15.32 -17.95 17.53
C LEU A 443 -13.81 -18.12 17.32
N LEU A 444 -12.99 -18.03 18.38
CA LEU A 444 -11.56 -18.29 18.31
C LEU A 444 -11.25 -19.71 17.82
N TRP A 445 -11.96 -20.72 18.34
CA TRP A 445 -11.83 -22.11 17.89
C TRP A 445 -12.33 -22.30 16.46
N VAL A 446 -13.46 -21.70 16.09
CA VAL A 446 -14.02 -21.80 14.73
C VAL A 446 -13.07 -21.18 13.71
N ILE A 447 -12.54 -19.99 13.96
CA ILE A 447 -11.59 -19.32 13.07
C ILE A 447 -10.29 -20.12 12.95
N GLY A 448 -9.74 -20.60 14.08
CA GLY A 448 -8.55 -21.46 14.06
C GLY A 448 -8.78 -22.75 13.25
N PHE A 449 -9.90 -23.43 13.48
CA PHE A 449 -10.24 -24.67 12.77
C PHE A 449 -10.44 -24.46 11.27
N ILE A 450 -11.24 -23.45 10.87
CA ILE A 450 -11.47 -23.16 9.45
C ILE A 450 -10.15 -22.80 8.76
N THR A 451 -9.33 -21.95 9.39
CA THR A 451 -8.05 -21.52 8.82
C THR A 451 -7.06 -22.69 8.71
N PHE A 452 -7.05 -23.61 9.68
CA PHE A 452 -6.20 -24.80 9.63
C PHE A 452 -6.46 -25.70 8.42
N PHE A 453 -7.74 -25.92 8.08
CA PHE A 453 -8.09 -26.69 6.89
C PHE A 453 -7.94 -25.87 5.61
N LEU A 454 -8.23 -24.57 5.64
CA LEU A 454 -8.04 -23.71 4.48
C LEU A 454 -6.55 -23.64 4.09
N GLY A 455 -5.66 -23.49 5.08
CA GLY A 455 -4.20 -23.52 4.93
C GLY A 455 -3.65 -24.86 4.50
N SER A 456 -4.42 -25.95 4.57
CA SER A 456 -3.99 -27.23 4.02
C SER A 456 -4.17 -27.34 2.50
N VAL A 457 -4.90 -26.39 1.89
CA VAL A 457 -5.21 -26.37 0.45
C VAL A 457 -4.65 -25.13 -0.23
N LEU A 458 -4.70 -23.98 0.45
CA LEU A 458 -4.12 -22.72 0.00
C LEU A 458 -2.78 -22.50 0.69
N ASP A 459 -1.88 -21.76 0.06
CA ASP A 459 -0.64 -21.35 0.73
C ASP A 459 -0.93 -20.48 1.97
N ASN A 460 0.04 -20.42 2.88
CA ASN A 460 -0.08 -19.75 4.17
C ASN A 460 -0.35 -18.23 4.07
N LEU A 461 0.27 -17.54 3.11
CA LEU A 461 0.06 -16.12 2.84
C LEU A 461 -1.37 -15.87 2.37
N THR A 462 -1.80 -16.61 1.34
CA THR A 462 -3.13 -16.50 0.76
C THR A 462 -4.23 -16.84 1.78
N SER A 463 -4.05 -17.92 2.55
CA SER A 463 -4.95 -18.29 3.65
C SER A 463 -5.13 -17.16 4.66
N THR A 464 -4.02 -16.50 5.01
CA THR A 464 -4.03 -15.38 5.96
C THR A 464 -4.73 -14.17 5.37
N ILE A 465 -4.44 -13.79 4.13
CA ILE A 465 -5.08 -12.65 3.46
C ILE A 465 -6.60 -12.84 3.40
N VAL A 466 -7.05 -14.03 2.97
CA VAL A 466 -8.48 -14.36 2.88
C VAL A 466 -9.13 -14.31 4.26
N MET A 467 -8.57 -15.00 5.26
CA MET A 467 -9.18 -15.09 6.57
C MET A 467 -9.14 -13.77 7.36
N VAL A 468 -8.08 -12.97 7.24
CA VAL A 468 -8.02 -11.62 7.86
C VAL A 468 -9.01 -10.67 7.19
N SER A 469 -9.14 -10.72 5.86
CA SER A 469 -10.16 -9.93 5.12
C SER A 469 -11.58 -10.30 5.55
N MET A 470 -11.82 -11.59 5.81
CA MET A 470 -13.10 -12.09 6.35
C MET A 470 -13.30 -11.65 7.81
N LEU A 471 -12.27 -11.73 8.65
CA LEU A 471 -12.32 -11.31 10.06
C LEU A 471 -12.71 -9.84 10.21
N ARG A 472 -12.25 -8.95 9.32
CA ARG A 472 -12.63 -7.53 9.31
C ARG A 472 -14.12 -7.30 9.08
N LYS A 473 -14.79 -8.22 8.39
CA LYS A 473 -16.25 -8.19 8.15
C LYS A 473 -17.03 -8.78 9.31
N LEU A 474 -16.45 -9.76 10.02
CA LEU A 474 -17.08 -10.48 11.12
C LEU A 474 -16.93 -9.79 12.49
N VAL A 475 -15.81 -9.13 12.72
CA VAL A 475 -15.45 -8.56 14.02
C VAL A 475 -15.03 -7.09 13.85
N PRO A 476 -15.61 -6.16 14.63
CA PRO A 476 -15.19 -4.77 14.59
C PRO A 476 -13.74 -4.61 15.07
N PRO A 477 -13.05 -3.51 14.68
CA PRO A 477 -11.68 -3.26 15.11
C PRO A 477 -11.57 -3.25 16.62
N SER A 478 -10.86 -4.25 17.16
CA SER A 478 -10.70 -4.50 18.59
C SER A 478 -9.40 -5.27 18.84
N GLU A 479 -8.90 -5.24 20.08
CA GLU A 479 -7.75 -6.08 20.48
C GLU A 479 -8.03 -7.58 20.27
N TYR A 480 -9.27 -8.00 20.50
CA TYR A 480 -9.70 -9.37 20.24
C TYR A 480 -9.60 -9.75 18.75
N ARG A 481 -9.91 -8.82 17.82
CA ARG A 481 -9.71 -9.07 16.38
C ARG A 481 -8.24 -9.28 16.02
N LYS A 482 -7.32 -8.53 16.64
CA LYS A 482 -5.88 -8.75 16.47
C LYS A 482 -5.45 -10.13 16.97
N ILE A 483 -6.00 -10.58 18.11
CA ILE A 483 -5.76 -11.95 18.61
C ILE A 483 -6.29 -13.00 17.62
N LEU A 484 -7.50 -12.80 17.06
CA LEU A 484 -8.04 -13.69 16.03
C LEU A 484 -7.16 -13.71 14.77
N GLY A 485 -6.64 -12.57 14.33
CA GLY A 485 -5.73 -12.51 13.19
C GLY A 485 -4.39 -13.21 13.46
N ALA A 486 -3.87 -13.12 14.69
CA ALA A 486 -2.70 -13.89 15.09
C ALA A 486 -2.98 -15.41 15.11
N VAL A 487 -4.19 -15.82 15.54
CA VAL A 487 -4.66 -17.21 15.43
C VAL A 487 -4.72 -17.65 13.96
N VAL A 488 -5.17 -16.79 13.05
CA VAL A 488 -5.16 -17.08 11.61
C VAL A 488 -3.75 -17.40 11.12
N VAL A 489 -2.74 -16.60 11.48
CA VAL A 489 -1.35 -16.85 11.07
C VAL A 489 -0.86 -18.22 11.59
N MET A 490 -1.03 -18.49 12.88
CA MET A 490 -0.64 -19.79 13.46
C MET A 490 -1.36 -20.97 12.82
N ALA A 491 -2.67 -20.83 12.58
CA ALA A 491 -3.49 -21.88 11.99
C ALA A 491 -3.16 -22.11 10.51
N ALA A 492 -2.89 -21.06 9.73
CA ALA A 492 -2.49 -21.16 8.33
C ALA A 492 -1.15 -21.89 8.20
N ASN A 493 -0.15 -21.50 9.00
CA ASN A 493 1.17 -22.14 9.02
C ASN A 493 1.11 -23.60 9.50
N ALA A 494 0.35 -23.89 10.57
CA ALA A 494 0.14 -25.27 11.01
C ALA A 494 -0.64 -26.10 9.99
N GLY A 495 -1.65 -25.51 9.37
CA GLY A 495 -2.46 -26.13 8.32
C GLY A 495 -1.66 -26.49 7.07
N GLY A 496 -0.75 -25.60 6.65
CA GLY A 496 0.10 -25.83 5.49
C GLY A 496 1.18 -26.89 5.71
N ALA A 497 1.64 -27.05 6.94
CA ALA A 497 2.71 -27.97 7.29
C ALA A 497 2.38 -29.46 7.00
N TRP A 498 1.11 -29.86 7.11
CA TRP A 498 0.73 -31.28 7.00
C TRP A 498 0.27 -31.71 5.61
N THR A 499 0.29 -30.80 4.63
CA THR A 499 0.00 -31.13 3.23
C THR A 499 1.12 -30.62 2.30
N PRO A 500 1.35 -31.29 1.14
CA PRO A 500 2.37 -30.84 0.21
C PRO A 500 2.06 -29.55 -0.55
N ILE A 501 0.83 -29.03 -0.47
CA ILE A 501 0.38 -27.87 -1.23
C ILE A 501 0.09 -26.65 -0.35
N GLY A 502 -0.08 -26.86 0.96
CA GLY A 502 -0.55 -25.81 1.86
C GLY A 502 0.53 -24.83 2.31
N ASP A 503 1.81 -25.14 2.08
CA ASP A 503 2.92 -24.20 2.28
C ASP A 503 3.90 -24.25 1.11
N VAL A 504 4.56 -23.12 0.83
CA VAL A 504 5.57 -23.04 -0.23
C VAL A 504 6.75 -23.97 0.08
N THR A 505 7.13 -24.10 1.34
CA THR A 505 8.25 -24.97 1.76
C THR A 505 7.90 -26.45 1.64
N THR A 506 6.67 -26.84 1.97
CA THR A 506 6.22 -28.23 1.79
C THR A 506 6.07 -28.56 0.31
N THR A 507 5.61 -27.61 -0.50
CA THR A 507 5.58 -27.73 -1.96
C THR A 507 6.99 -27.92 -2.52
N MET A 508 7.97 -27.15 -2.03
CA MET A 508 9.37 -27.24 -2.46
C MET A 508 9.97 -28.62 -2.17
N LEU A 509 9.83 -29.10 -0.93
CA LEU A 509 10.25 -30.45 -0.52
C LEU A 509 9.53 -31.56 -1.30
N TRP A 510 8.31 -31.31 -1.73
CA TRP A 510 7.53 -32.27 -2.51
C TRP A 510 7.96 -32.31 -3.97
N ILE A 511 8.22 -31.17 -4.60
CA ILE A 511 8.69 -31.08 -5.99
C ILE A 511 10.02 -31.82 -6.13
N HIS A 512 10.98 -31.59 -5.22
CA HIS A 512 12.30 -32.22 -5.23
C HIS A 512 12.35 -33.63 -4.61
N GLY A 513 11.21 -34.17 -4.15
CA GLY A 513 11.08 -35.57 -3.76
C GLY A 513 11.57 -35.93 -2.36
N GLN A 514 11.84 -34.95 -1.49
CA GLN A 514 12.14 -35.18 -0.07
C GLN A 514 10.94 -35.70 0.70
N ILE A 515 9.73 -35.27 0.34
CA ILE A 515 8.48 -35.72 0.97
C ILE A 515 7.46 -36.26 -0.05
N SER A 516 6.54 -37.11 0.39
CA SER A 516 5.42 -37.64 -0.39
C SER A 516 4.07 -37.27 0.21
N THR A 517 3.04 -37.20 -0.63
CA THR A 517 1.71 -36.72 -0.21
C THR A 517 1.10 -37.53 0.92
N VAL A 518 1.03 -38.85 0.75
CA VAL A 518 0.32 -39.72 1.70
C VAL A 518 1.08 -39.79 3.02
N GLN A 519 2.40 -39.86 2.97
CA GLN A 519 3.22 -40.02 4.16
C GLN A 519 3.27 -38.73 4.99
N THR A 520 3.38 -37.57 4.33
CA THR A 520 3.29 -36.27 5.01
C THR A 520 1.94 -36.07 5.69
N MET A 521 0.83 -36.38 5.01
CA MET A 521 -0.50 -36.25 5.63
C MET A 521 -0.67 -37.17 6.84
N LYS A 522 -0.15 -38.40 6.79
CA LYS A 522 -0.20 -39.33 7.94
C LYS A 522 0.71 -38.91 9.08
N GLY A 523 1.93 -38.49 8.77
CA GLY A 523 2.97 -38.17 9.76
C GLY A 523 2.75 -36.82 10.45
N LEU A 524 2.28 -35.81 9.71
CA LEU A 524 2.28 -34.42 10.19
C LEU A 524 0.91 -33.90 10.62
N PHE A 525 -0.21 -34.53 10.25
CA PHE A 525 -1.55 -34.05 10.63
C PHE A 525 -1.70 -33.90 12.15
N VAL A 526 -1.29 -34.92 12.92
CA VAL A 526 -1.42 -34.92 14.39
C VAL A 526 -0.49 -33.87 15.03
N PRO A 527 0.82 -33.82 14.73
CA PRO A 527 1.71 -32.76 15.19
C PRO A 527 1.20 -31.34 14.89
N SER A 528 0.74 -31.10 13.67
CA SER A 528 0.20 -29.80 13.23
C SER A 528 -1.12 -29.44 13.93
N ALA A 529 -2.01 -30.40 14.15
CA ALA A 529 -3.23 -30.16 14.90
C ALA A 529 -2.93 -29.80 16.37
N ILE A 530 -1.95 -30.48 16.98
CA ILE A 530 -1.52 -30.21 18.36
C ILE A 530 -0.83 -28.84 18.46
N SER A 531 0.00 -28.48 17.48
CA SER A 531 0.70 -27.19 17.47
C SER A 531 -0.25 -26.00 17.38
N LEU A 532 -1.46 -26.20 16.84
CA LEU A 532 -2.53 -25.21 16.89
C LEU A 532 -3.42 -25.33 18.14
N ALA A 533 -3.81 -26.55 18.53
CA ALA A 533 -4.75 -26.75 19.63
C ALA A 533 -4.22 -26.22 20.97
N VAL A 534 -2.91 -26.37 21.23
CA VAL A 534 -2.27 -25.88 22.45
C VAL A 534 -2.34 -24.36 22.58
N PRO A 535 -1.89 -23.54 21.62
CA PRO A 535 -2.02 -22.09 21.71
C PRO A 535 -3.48 -21.65 21.80
N LEU A 536 -4.41 -22.28 21.07
CA LEU A 536 -5.84 -21.94 21.18
C LEU A 536 -6.40 -22.22 22.58
N ALA A 537 -6.06 -23.36 23.17
CA ALA A 537 -6.47 -23.71 24.52
C ALA A 537 -5.93 -22.70 25.54
N LEU A 538 -4.64 -22.37 25.47
CA LEU A 538 -4.01 -21.41 26.37
C LEU A 538 -4.59 -20.00 26.19
N MET A 539 -4.76 -19.54 24.96
CA MET A 539 -5.36 -18.23 24.66
C MET A 539 -6.82 -18.16 25.12
N SER A 540 -7.59 -19.25 25.02
CA SER A 540 -8.99 -19.30 25.45
C SER A 540 -9.17 -19.10 26.96
N LEU A 541 -8.12 -19.31 27.75
CA LEU A 541 -8.11 -19.11 29.20
C LEU A 541 -7.74 -17.66 29.59
N THR A 542 -7.25 -16.84 28.66
CA THR A 542 -6.82 -15.47 28.95
C THR A 542 -8.00 -14.52 29.20
N SER A 543 -7.78 -13.50 30.05
CA SER A 543 -8.81 -12.51 30.39
C SER A 543 -9.25 -11.65 29.20
N GLU A 544 -8.40 -11.51 28.18
CA GLU A 544 -8.65 -10.72 26.96
C GLU A 544 -9.72 -11.36 26.06
N VAL A 545 -9.77 -12.70 26.03
CA VAL A 545 -10.85 -13.47 25.37
C VAL A 545 -12.10 -13.56 26.27
N ASN A 546 -11.96 -13.35 27.58
CA ASN A 546 -13.04 -13.38 28.57
C ASN A 546 -13.74 -12.03 28.81
N GLY A 547 -13.31 -10.95 28.14
CA GLY A 547 -13.97 -9.65 28.24
C GLY A 547 -15.45 -9.75 27.85
N LYS A 548 -16.33 -9.10 28.63
CA LYS A 548 -17.78 -9.05 28.38
C LYS A 548 -18.03 -8.78 26.90
N GLY A 549 -18.79 -9.68 26.25
CA GLY A 549 -19.05 -9.66 24.81
C GLY A 549 -19.35 -8.24 24.35
N GLN A 550 -18.47 -7.71 23.49
CA GLN A 550 -18.79 -6.49 22.78
C GLN A 550 -20.04 -6.78 21.97
N ASP A 551 -21.06 -5.92 22.07
CA ASP A 551 -22.25 -6.00 21.25
C ASP A 551 -21.81 -5.97 19.79
N PHE A 552 -21.84 -7.14 19.14
CA PHE A 552 -21.55 -7.25 17.71
C PHE A 552 -22.68 -6.52 16.98
N PRO A 553 -22.41 -5.38 16.31
CA PRO A 553 -23.46 -4.69 15.60
C PRO A 553 -24.00 -5.58 14.47
N ASP A 554 -25.31 -5.51 14.21
CA ASP A 554 -25.95 -6.10 13.02
C ASP A 554 -25.46 -5.35 11.77
N VAL A 555 -24.24 -5.62 11.34
CA VAL A 555 -23.70 -5.10 10.07
C VAL A 555 -23.23 -6.28 9.24
N LEU A 556 -24.20 -6.91 8.58
CA LEU A 556 -23.93 -7.60 7.33
C LEU A 556 -24.76 -6.89 6.25
N ALA A 557 -24.21 -5.80 5.72
CA ALA A 557 -24.51 -5.38 4.36
C ALA A 557 -23.99 -6.50 3.45
N SER A 558 -24.87 -7.45 3.14
CA SER A 558 -24.56 -8.65 2.38
C SER A 558 -24.40 -8.28 0.91
N GLU A 559 -23.16 -8.11 0.43
CA GLU A 559 -22.91 -8.08 -1.02
C GLU A 559 -23.35 -9.42 -1.63
N GLN A 560 -24.17 -9.40 -2.68
CA GLN A 560 -24.59 -10.63 -3.35
C GLN A 560 -23.39 -11.35 -3.99
N ILE A 561 -23.31 -12.67 -3.79
CA ILE A 561 -22.35 -13.54 -4.48
C ILE A 561 -22.49 -13.29 -5.98
N ALA A 562 -21.36 -13.13 -6.69
CA ALA A 562 -21.37 -12.95 -8.13
C ALA A 562 -22.14 -14.09 -8.82
N PRO A 563 -22.79 -13.86 -9.97
CA PRO A 563 -23.48 -14.93 -10.70
C PRO A 563 -22.55 -16.13 -10.91
N ARG A 564 -22.98 -17.31 -10.47
CA ARG A 564 -22.18 -18.57 -10.52
C ARG A 564 -20.87 -18.53 -9.72
N GLY A 565 -20.68 -17.62 -8.76
CA GLY A 565 -19.51 -17.60 -7.87
C GLY A 565 -19.30 -18.91 -7.09
N ARG A 566 -20.38 -19.64 -6.76
CA ARG A 566 -20.30 -20.99 -6.16
C ARG A 566 -19.71 -22.03 -7.11
N LEU A 567 -19.95 -21.92 -8.41
CA LEU A 567 -19.35 -22.79 -9.43
C LEU A 567 -17.86 -22.50 -9.56
N VAL A 568 -17.48 -21.21 -9.66
CA VAL A 568 -16.08 -20.77 -9.73
C VAL A 568 -15.31 -21.20 -8.47
N PHE A 569 -15.88 -21.02 -7.28
CA PHE A 569 -15.32 -21.52 -6.03
C PHE A 569 -15.12 -23.05 -6.05
N SER A 570 -16.13 -23.81 -6.44
CA SER A 570 -16.06 -25.28 -6.44
C SER A 570 -15.03 -25.81 -7.44
N VAL A 571 -14.95 -25.21 -8.63
CA VAL A 571 -14.00 -25.62 -9.67
C VAL A 571 -12.58 -25.18 -9.31
N GLY A 572 -12.38 -23.94 -8.84
CA GLY A 572 -11.06 -23.45 -8.43
C GLY A 572 -10.50 -24.22 -7.24
N PHE A 573 -11.29 -24.41 -6.18
CA PHE A 573 -10.89 -25.21 -5.02
C PHE A 573 -10.66 -26.68 -5.38
N GLY A 574 -11.51 -27.23 -6.25
CA GLY A 574 -11.34 -28.57 -6.82
C GLY A 574 -10.05 -28.71 -7.62
N ALA A 575 -9.66 -27.69 -8.38
CA ALA A 575 -8.41 -27.67 -9.15
C ALA A 575 -7.18 -27.72 -8.24
N LEU A 576 -7.17 -26.99 -7.12
CA LEU A 576 -6.08 -27.04 -6.14
C LEU A 576 -5.95 -28.44 -5.50
N ILE A 577 -7.06 -29.02 -5.06
CA ILE A 577 -7.08 -30.39 -4.47
C ILE A 577 -6.73 -31.46 -5.50
N PHE A 578 -6.98 -31.21 -6.79
CA PHE A 578 -6.65 -32.14 -7.86
C PHE A 578 -5.15 -32.26 -8.11
N VAL A 579 -4.32 -31.28 -7.73
CA VAL A 579 -2.88 -31.29 -8.07
C VAL A 579 -2.12 -32.51 -7.51
N PRO A 580 -2.27 -32.90 -6.22
CA PRO A 580 -1.70 -34.14 -5.72
C PRO A 580 -2.20 -35.39 -6.47
N VAL A 581 -3.48 -35.42 -6.86
CA VAL A 581 -4.08 -36.52 -7.63
C VAL A 581 -3.46 -36.59 -9.03
N PHE A 582 -3.30 -35.45 -9.69
CA PHE A 582 -2.66 -35.34 -11.00
C PHE A 582 -1.23 -35.89 -10.97
N ARG A 583 -0.42 -35.50 -9.99
CA ARG A 583 0.95 -36.03 -9.85
C ARG A 583 0.93 -37.55 -9.64
N ALA A 584 0.07 -38.05 -8.74
CA ALA A 584 -0.02 -39.48 -8.44
C ALA A 584 -0.43 -40.32 -9.66
N LEU A 585 -1.31 -39.78 -10.52
CA LEU A 585 -1.80 -40.50 -11.71
C LEU A 585 -0.88 -40.37 -12.93
N THR A 586 -0.24 -39.22 -13.12
CA THR A 586 0.52 -38.92 -14.35
C THR A 586 2.03 -39.06 -14.20
N GLY A 587 2.55 -38.97 -12.97
CA GLY A 587 3.98 -38.87 -12.68
C GLY A 587 4.62 -37.53 -13.08
N LEU A 588 3.86 -36.58 -13.64
CA LEU A 588 4.38 -35.27 -14.04
C LEU A 588 4.54 -34.33 -12.82
N PRO A 589 5.42 -33.31 -12.93
CA PRO A 589 5.62 -32.34 -11.86
C PRO A 589 4.33 -31.58 -11.48
N PRO A 590 4.16 -31.18 -10.20
CA PRO A 590 2.97 -30.51 -9.70
C PRO A 590 2.55 -29.24 -10.47
N TYR A 591 3.51 -28.45 -10.97
CA TYR A 591 3.21 -27.20 -11.65
C TYR A 591 2.38 -27.43 -12.92
N MET A 592 2.52 -28.58 -13.60
CA MET A 592 1.71 -28.94 -14.77
C MET A 592 0.24 -29.16 -14.39
N GLY A 593 -0.01 -29.82 -13.25
CA GLY A 593 -1.35 -29.99 -12.71
C GLY A 593 -1.98 -28.65 -12.31
N MET A 594 -1.17 -27.76 -11.72
CA MET A 594 -1.60 -26.40 -11.38
C MET A 594 -1.97 -25.57 -12.62
N LEU A 595 -1.14 -25.59 -13.67
CA LEU A 595 -1.41 -24.91 -14.94
C LEU A 595 -2.63 -25.48 -15.66
N LEU A 596 -2.85 -26.79 -15.60
CA LEU A 596 -4.06 -27.42 -16.13
C LEU A 596 -5.31 -26.91 -15.39
N GLY A 597 -5.25 -26.87 -14.05
CA GLY A 597 -6.31 -26.33 -13.21
C GLY A 597 -6.64 -24.87 -13.54
N LEU A 598 -5.60 -24.04 -13.66
CA LEU A 598 -5.75 -22.64 -14.07
C LEU A 598 -6.35 -22.53 -15.47
N GLY A 599 -5.88 -23.32 -16.45
CA GLY A 599 -6.42 -23.33 -17.81
C GLY A 599 -7.90 -23.72 -17.87
N MET A 600 -8.32 -24.72 -17.09
CA MET A 600 -9.73 -25.11 -16.98
C MET A 600 -10.59 -24.00 -16.37
N LEU A 601 -10.11 -23.38 -15.27
CA LEU A 601 -10.81 -22.28 -14.63
C LEU A 601 -10.88 -21.05 -15.54
N TRP A 602 -9.85 -20.81 -16.35
CA TRP A 602 -9.82 -19.74 -17.33
C TRP A 602 -10.90 -19.93 -18.39
N ILE A 603 -10.95 -21.09 -19.04
CA ILE A 603 -11.98 -21.39 -20.04
C ILE A 603 -13.38 -21.26 -19.44
N LEU A 604 -13.57 -21.75 -18.21
CA LEU A 604 -14.84 -21.65 -17.51
C LEU A 604 -15.24 -20.19 -17.25
N THR A 605 -14.34 -19.36 -16.73
CA THR A 605 -14.64 -17.95 -16.43
C THR A 605 -14.89 -17.13 -17.68
N ASP A 606 -14.17 -17.41 -18.77
CA ASP A 606 -14.43 -16.79 -20.09
C ASP A 606 -15.78 -17.22 -20.66
N ALA A 607 -16.17 -18.49 -20.50
CA ALA A 607 -17.47 -18.99 -20.92
C ALA A 607 -18.62 -18.39 -20.08
N ILE A 608 -18.43 -18.19 -18.76
CA ILE A 608 -19.43 -17.58 -17.88
C ILE A 608 -19.66 -16.11 -18.24
N HIS A 609 -18.61 -15.37 -18.59
CA HIS A 609 -18.65 -13.92 -18.86
C HIS A 609 -18.62 -13.58 -20.36
N TYR A 610 -18.95 -14.54 -21.22
CA TYR A 610 -18.99 -14.32 -22.66
C TYR A 610 -20.08 -13.32 -23.03
N GLY A 611 -19.71 -12.26 -23.76
CA GLY A 611 -20.65 -11.22 -24.23
C GLY A 611 -20.98 -10.10 -23.23
N GLU A 612 -20.45 -10.14 -22.00
CA GLU A 612 -20.69 -9.09 -20.99
C GLU A 612 -19.49 -8.12 -20.90
N SER A 613 -19.57 -7.00 -21.61
CA SER A 613 -18.50 -5.99 -21.67
C SER A 613 -18.15 -5.36 -20.32
N GLU A 614 -19.10 -5.28 -19.38
CA GLU A 614 -18.89 -4.68 -18.04
C GLU A 614 -18.23 -5.63 -17.03
N ARG A 615 -18.14 -6.94 -17.32
CA ARG A 615 -17.60 -7.95 -16.39
C ARG A 615 -16.20 -8.45 -16.74
N GLN A 616 -15.45 -7.71 -17.55
CA GLN A 616 -14.05 -8.04 -17.88
C GLN A 616 -13.17 -8.14 -16.63
N LYS A 617 -13.54 -7.45 -15.53
CA LYS A 617 -12.84 -7.53 -14.24
C LYS A 617 -12.84 -8.92 -13.60
N LEU A 618 -13.74 -9.82 -14.01
CA LEU A 618 -13.88 -11.18 -13.49
C LEU A 618 -13.09 -12.22 -14.31
N LYS A 619 -12.40 -11.82 -15.37
CA LYS A 619 -11.61 -12.72 -16.22
C LYS A 619 -10.17 -12.85 -15.73
N VAL A 620 -9.54 -13.96 -16.10
CA VAL A 620 -8.18 -14.31 -15.66
C VAL A 620 -7.11 -13.26 -16.00
N PRO A 621 -7.05 -12.63 -17.19
CA PRO A 621 -6.05 -11.59 -17.46
C PRO A 621 -6.11 -10.41 -16.50
N GLN A 622 -7.31 -10.04 -16.04
CA GLN A 622 -7.46 -8.97 -15.06
C GLN A 622 -7.12 -9.46 -13.65
N ALA A 623 -7.45 -10.71 -13.29
CA ALA A 623 -7.01 -11.31 -12.03
C ALA A 623 -5.48 -11.43 -11.95
N LEU A 624 -4.81 -11.79 -13.06
CA LEU A 624 -3.35 -11.80 -13.19
C LEU A 624 -2.71 -10.42 -12.93
N SER A 625 -3.42 -9.32 -13.17
CA SER A 625 -2.92 -7.97 -12.83
C SER A 625 -2.93 -7.67 -11.33
N LYS A 626 -3.61 -8.50 -10.53
CA LYS A 626 -3.77 -8.34 -9.08
C LYS A 626 -2.96 -9.32 -8.24
N ILE A 627 -2.34 -10.33 -8.86
CA ILE A 627 -1.50 -11.30 -8.13
C ILE A 627 -0.23 -10.64 -7.61
N ASP A 628 0.33 -11.21 -6.54
CA ASP A 628 1.60 -10.76 -5.95
C ASP A 628 2.82 -11.16 -6.81
N THR A 629 3.02 -10.41 -7.90
CA THR A 629 4.21 -10.56 -8.76
C THR A 629 5.51 -10.24 -8.02
N GLN A 630 5.45 -9.39 -6.99
CA GLN A 630 6.60 -9.06 -6.16
C GLN A 630 7.04 -10.28 -5.32
N GLY A 631 6.10 -11.02 -4.74
CA GLY A 631 6.33 -12.28 -4.04
C GLY A 631 6.96 -13.35 -4.93
N ALA A 632 6.43 -13.54 -6.15
CA ALA A 632 7.01 -14.50 -7.11
C ALA A 632 8.47 -14.17 -7.48
N LEU A 633 8.78 -12.89 -7.74
CA LEU A 633 10.14 -12.43 -8.04
C LEU A 633 11.08 -12.52 -6.83
N PHE A 634 10.55 -12.33 -5.62
CA PHE A 634 11.31 -12.55 -4.38
C PHE A 634 11.74 -14.01 -4.24
N PHE A 635 10.84 -14.97 -4.46
CA PHE A 635 11.18 -16.39 -4.43
C PHE A 635 12.19 -16.76 -5.52
N LEU A 636 12.01 -16.25 -6.75
CA LEU A 636 12.98 -16.43 -7.83
C LEU A 636 14.40 -15.98 -7.40
N GLY A 637 14.52 -14.79 -6.81
CA GLY A 637 15.79 -14.24 -6.36
C GLY A 637 16.43 -15.04 -5.22
N ILE A 638 15.67 -15.37 -4.18
CA ILE A 638 16.19 -16.13 -3.03
C ILE A 638 16.63 -17.54 -3.44
N LEU A 639 15.81 -18.26 -4.20
CA LEU A 639 16.11 -19.65 -4.56
C LEU A 639 17.30 -19.73 -5.52
N LEU A 640 17.42 -18.81 -6.49
CA LEU A 640 18.61 -18.72 -7.35
C LEU A 640 19.87 -18.35 -6.55
N SER A 641 19.75 -17.50 -5.53
CA SER A 641 20.87 -17.16 -4.64
C SER A 641 21.36 -18.38 -3.87
N ILE A 642 20.45 -19.17 -3.31
CA ILE A 642 20.80 -20.38 -2.54
C ILE A 642 21.40 -21.45 -3.46
N SER A 643 20.82 -21.63 -4.66
CA SER A 643 21.34 -22.57 -5.65
C SER A 643 22.78 -22.25 -6.05
N SER A 644 23.17 -20.96 -6.05
CA SER A 644 24.56 -20.57 -6.31
C SER A 644 25.50 -20.98 -5.17
N LEU A 645 25.05 -20.89 -3.90
CA LEU A 645 25.83 -21.32 -2.73
C LEU A 645 25.96 -22.85 -2.70
N GLU A 646 24.91 -23.56 -3.12
CA GLU A 646 24.93 -25.00 -3.32
C GLU A 646 25.94 -25.41 -4.40
N ALA A 647 25.87 -24.77 -5.58
CA ALA A 647 26.79 -25.03 -6.69
C ALA A 647 28.25 -24.66 -6.36
N ALA A 648 28.48 -23.79 -5.36
CA ALA A 648 29.80 -23.49 -4.83
C ALA A 648 30.28 -24.51 -3.78
N GLY A 649 29.42 -25.38 -3.27
CA GLY A 649 29.73 -26.35 -2.21
C GLY A 649 29.66 -25.78 -0.78
N ILE A 650 29.39 -24.48 -0.61
CA ILE A 650 29.36 -23.80 0.69
C ILE A 650 28.30 -24.44 1.62
N LEU A 651 27.13 -24.76 1.08
CA LEU A 651 26.06 -25.40 1.87
C LEU A 651 26.50 -26.78 2.38
N ARG A 652 27.25 -27.54 1.58
CA ARG A 652 27.78 -28.85 2.00
C ARG A 652 28.80 -28.71 3.13
N GLU A 653 29.63 -27.66 3.12
CA GLU A 653 30.55 -27.38 4.23
C GLU A 653 29.82 -27.05 5.52
N ILE A 654 28.75 -26.25 5.43
CA ILE A 654 27.89 -25.95 6.59
C ILE A 654 27.24 -27.22 7.12
N ALA A 655 26.73 -28.10 6.25
CA ALA A 655 26.16 -29.39 6.64
C ALA A 655 27.17 -30.25 7.43
N ASN A 656 28.38 -30.41 6.87
CA ASN A 656 29.46 -31.17 7.53
C ASN A 656 29.84 -30.57 8.89
N TYR A 657 29.84 -29.23 9.00
CA TYR A 657 30.11 -28.56 10.26
C TYR A 657 29.02 -28.84 11.30
N LEU A 658 27.74 -28.78 10.92
CA LEU A 658 26.62 -29.08 11.81
C LEU A 658 26.64 -30.55 12.24
N ASP A 659 26.86 -31.49 11.33
CA ASP A 659 26.89 -32.92 11.62
C ASP A 659 28.05 -33.28 12.58
N ALA A 660 29.15 -32.53 12.54
CA ALA A 660 30.28 -32.72 13.46
C ALA A 660 30.05 -32.16 14.87
N HIS A 661 29.18 -31.16 15.03
CA HIS A 661 28.98 -30.43 16.29
C HIS A 661 27.61 -30.64 16.94
N VAL A 662 26.60 -31.05 16.18
CA VAL A 662 25.24 -31.28 16.65
C VAL A 662 25.01 -32.79 16.81
N PRO A 663 24.58 -33.28 17.98
CA PRO A 663 24.52 -34.72 18.25
C PRO A 663 23.51 -35.52 17.43
N SER A 664 22.51 -34.87 16.85
CA SER A 664 21.35 -35.54 16.25
C SER A 664 20.70 -34.68 15.18
N SER A 665 20.29 -35.28 14.07
CA SER A 665 19.60 -34.61 12.95
C SER A 665 18.27 -33.96 13.35
N GLU A 666 17.59 -34.49 14.36
CA GLU A 666 16.33 -33.94 14.88
C GLU A 666 16.57 -32.59 15.56
N LEU A 667 17.65 -32.45 16.32
CA LEU A 667 18.05 -31.17 16.91
C LEU A 667 18.41 -30.13 15.85
N ILE A 668 19.02 -30.56 14.74
CA ILE A 668 19.28 -29.68 13.59
C ILE A 668 17.95 -29.17 13.02
N ALA A 669 16.98 -30.06 12.79
CA ALA A 669 15.66 -29.68 12.27
C ALA A 669 14.88 -28.76 13.23
N ILE A 670 14.92 -29.02 14.54
CA ILE A 670 14.28 -28.17 15.55
C ILE A 670 14.97 -26.80 15.62
N ALA A 671 16.30 -26.74 15.52
CA ALA A 671 17.04 -25.49 15.50
C ALA A 671 16.71 -24.67 14.24
N ILE A 672 16.62 -25.32 13.07
CA ILE A 672 16.16 -24.71 11.82
C ILE A 672 14.77 -24.09 12.01
N GLY A 673 13.80 -24.81 12.59
CA GLY A 673 12.47 -24.23 12.86
C GLY A 673 12.50 -23.01 13.79
N LEU A 674 13.38 -23.01 14.81
CA LEU A 674 13.54 -21.84 15.69
C LEU A 674 14.19 -20.65 14.97
N VAL A 675 15.19 -20.90 14.12
CA VAL A 675 15.82 -19.88 13.26
C VAL A 675 14.80 -19.31 12.27
N SER A 676 13.85 -20.13 11.81
CA SER A 676 12.74 -19.70 10.96
C SER A 676 11.82 -18.66 11.61
N ALA A 677 11.89 -18.46 12.93
CA ALA A 677 11.17 -17.36 13.57
C ALA A 677 11.73 -15.99 13.17
N VAL A 678 13.01 -15.91 12.82
CA VAL A 678 13.70 -14.65 12.47
C VAL A 678 13.93 -14.53 10.97
N ILE A 679 14.22 -15.66 10.32
CA ILE A 679 14.50 -15.79 8.91
C ILE A 679 13.27 -16.44 8.25
N ASP A 680 12.80 -15.89 7.13
CA ASP A 680 11.69 -16.50 6.38
C ASP A 680 11.93 -18.00 6.09
N ASN A 681 10.87 -18.79 6.15
CA ASN A 681 10.97 -20.25 6.12
C ASN A 681 11.47 -20.78 4.76
N VAL A 682 11.14 -20.11 3.65
CA VAL A 682 11.54 -20.50 2.30
C VAL A 682 13.06 -20.56 2.09
N PRO A 683 13.83 -19.48 2.32
CA PRO A 683 15.29 -19.54 2.20
C PRO A 683 15.92 -20.60 3.09
N LEU A 684 15.36 -20.84 4.28
CA LEU A 684 15.94 -21.79 5.23
C LEU A 684 15.75 -23.24 4.80
N VAL A 685 14.56 -23.60 4.30
CA VAL A 685 14.28 -24.94 3.75
C VAL A 685 15.07 -25.16 2.47
N ALA A 686 15.14 -24.15 1.59
CA ALA A 686 15.96 -24.21 0.39
C ALA A 686 17.45 -24.45 0.70
N ALA A 687 18.00 -23.74 1.70
CA ALA A 687 19.37 -23.98 2.14
C ALA A 687 19.55 -25.39 2.71
N THR A 688 18.57 -25.89 3.47
CA THR A 688 18.60 -27.26 4.03
C THR A 688 18.61 -28.33 2.93
N MET A 689 17.87 -28.11 1.84
CA MET A 689 17.89 -29.00 0.67
C MET A 689 19.25 -29.01 -0.03
N GLY A 690 19.93 -27.86 -0.13
CA GLY A 690 21.30 -27.82 -0.66
C GLY A 690 22.37 -28.36 0.31
N MET A 691 22.06 -28.41 1.61
CA MET A 691 22.93 -28.98 2.66
C MET A 691 22.86 -30.51 2.67
N TYR A 692 21.65 -31.07 2.57
CA TYR A 692 21.37 -32.49 2.74
C TYR A 692 20.63 -33.05 1.53
N ASP A 693 21.16 -34.13 0.95
CA ASP A 693 20.57 -34.78 -0.22
C ASP A 693 19.71 -36.00 0.19
N VAL A 694 18.83 -36.42 -0.71
CA VAL A 694 17.96 -37.60 -0.58
C VAL A 694 18.78 -38.90 -0.46
N SER A 695 20.03 -38.90 -0.94
CA SER A 695 20.99 -40.00 -0.70
C SER A 695 21.42 -40.14 0.75
N SER A 696 21.56 -39.03 1.49
CA SER A 696 21.87 -39.02 2.92
C SER A 696 20.62 -39.28 3.77
N PHE A 697 19.51 -38.65 3.39
CA PHE A 697 18.21 -38.76 4.07
C PHE A 697 17.15 -39.19 3.05
N PRO A 698 16.77 -40.48 3.01
CA PRO A 698 15.79 -40.98 2.05
C PRO A 698 14.47 -40.19 2.08
N GLN A 699 13.72 -40.27 0.97
CA GLN A 699 12.39 -39.69 0.88
C GLN A 699 11.53 -40.12 2.09
N ASP A 700 10.80 -39.16 2.65
CA ASP A 700 9.97 -39.32 3.84
C ASP A 700 10.72 -39.71 5.12
N SER A 701 12.04 -39.54 5.17
CA SER A 701 12.80 -39.69 6.40
C SER A 701 12.27 -38.78 7.51
N GLU A 702 12.51 -39.18 8.75
CA GLU A 702 12.09 -38.43 9.93
C GLU A 702 12.64 -36.99 9.91
N PHE A 703 13.84 -36.81 9.36
CA PHE A 703 14.47 -35.51 9.16
C PHE A 703 13.65 -34.61 8.22
N TRP A 704 13.28 -35.08 7.03
CA TRP A 704 12.54 -34.26 6.06
C TRP A 704 11.13 -33.89 6.54
N GLN A 705 10.44 -34.85 7.16
CA GLN A 705 9.12 -34.60 7.73
C GLN A 705 9.20 -33.62 8.91
N LEU A 706 10.24 -33.72 9.75
CA LEU A 706 10.46 -32.77 10.84
C LEU A 706 10.86 -31.38 10.34
N ILE A 707 11.67 -31.28 9.29
CA ILE A 707 11.98 -29.99 8.63
C ILE A 707 10.71 -29.34 8.09
N ALA A 708 9.87 -30.09 7.38
CA ALA A 708 8.60 -29.60 6.84
C ALA A 708 7.71 -29.02 7.96
N PHE A 709 7.58 -29.74 9.07
CA PHE A 709 6.82 -29.29 10.23
C PHE A 709 7.46 -28.08 10.94
N CYS A 710 8.75 -28.17 11.28
CA CYS A 710 9.45 -27.19 12.08
C CYS A 710 9.62 -25.84 11.35
N ALA A 711 9.97 -25.86 10.06
CA ALA A 711 10.09 -24.63 9.28
C ALA A 711 8.72 -23.95 9.09
N SER A 712 7.67 -24.72 8.81
CA SER A 712 6.32 -24.16 8.63
C SER A 712 5.77 -23.55 9.92
N THR A 713 5.86 -24.25 11.04
CA THR A 713 5.28 -23.79 12.32
C THR A 713 6.16 -22.81 13.08
N GLY A 714 7.49 -22.94 12.97
CA GLY A 714 8.48 -22.09 13.64
C GLY A 714 8.39 -20.62 13.23
N GLY A 715 8.04 -20.35 11.96
CA GLY A 715 7.77 -19.00 11.45
C GLY A 715 6.58 -18.28 12.11
N SER A 716 5.80 -18.96 12.95
CA SER A 716 4.72 -18.36 13.75
C SER A 716 5.18 -17.83 15.11
N ILE A 717 6.38 -18.22 15.57
CA ILE A 717 6.87 -17.83 16.91
C ILE A 717 7.06 -16.31 16.99
N LEU A 718 7.62 -15.70 15.94
CA LEU A 718 7.65 -14.25 15.78
C LEU A 718 6.88 -13.89 14.52
N ILE A 719 6.18 -12.77 14.54
CA ILE A 719 5.31 -12.35 13.44
C ILE A 719 6.06 -12.07 12.11
N ILE A 720 7.36 -11.82 12.17
CA ILE A 720 8.20 -11.58 10.99
C ILE A 720 8.77 -12.87 10.38
N GLY A 721 8.62 -14.02 11.05
CA GLY A 721 9.22 -15.29 10.63
C GLY A 721 8.52 -15.98 9.45
N SER A 722 7.41 -15.41 8.96
CA SER A 722 6.70 -15.91 7.78
C SER A 722 6.04 -14.78 7.00
N ALA A 723 5.93 -14.96 5.68
CA ALA A 723 5.19 -14.02 4.80
C ALA A 723 3.75 -13.78 5.28
N ALA A 724 3.09 -14.83 5.80
CA ALA A 724 1.76 -14.76 6.41
C ALA A 724 1.70 -13.77 7.60
N GLY A 725 2.68 -13.85 8.51
CA GLY A 725 2.75 -12.96 9.66
C GLY A 725 2.99 -11.50 9.25
N VAL A 726 3.88 -11.26 8.28
CA VAL A 726 4.13 -9.91 7.73
C VAL A 726 2.89 -9.34 7.04
N ALA A 727 2.16 -10.14 6.27
CA ALA A 727 0.91 -9.70 5.66
C ALA A 727 -0.14 -9.33 6.72
N PHE A 728 -0.26 -10.12 7.78
CA PHE A 728 -1.13 -9.81 8.91
C PHE A 728 -0.73 -8.50 9.62
N MET A 729 0.57 -8.21 9.80
CA MET A 729 1.03 -6.91 10.34
C MET A 729 0.55 -5.74 9.48
N GLY A 730 0.74 -5.82 8.17
CA GLY A 730 0.32 -4.77 7.24
C GLY A 730 -1.19 -4.55 7.25
N MET A 731 -1.96 -5.65 7.30
CA MET A 731 -3.41 -5.60 7.31
C MET A 731 -3.95 -5.06 8.64
N GLU A 732 -3.67 -5.69 9.79
CA GLU A 732 -4.28 -5.27 11.06
C GLU A 732 -3.49 -4.18 11.79
N LYS A 733 -2.43 -3.65 11.17
CA LYS A 733 -1.51 -2.64 11.74
C LYS A 733 -1.01 -3.07 13.11
N VAL A 734 -0.66 -4.34 13.22
CA VAL A 734 -0.13 -4.95 14.43
C VAL A 734 1.38 -4.78 14.44
N ASP A 735 1.90 -4.21 15.53
CA ASP A 735 3.34 -4.05 15.69
C ASP A 735 4.02 -5.33 16.19
N PHE A 736 5.30 -5.48 15.84
CA PHE A 736 6.12 -6.62 16.24
C PHE A 736 6.16 -6.81 17.76
N ILE A 737 6.26 -5.72 18.52
CA ILE A 737 6.38 -5.76 19.99
C ILE A 737 5.07 -6.26 20.63
N TRP A 738 3.93 -5.85 20.10
CA TRP A 738 2.63 -6.36 20.50
C TRP A 738 2.57 -7.87 20.33
N TYR A 739 2.94 -8.39 19.15
CA TYR A 739 2.89 -9.83 18.88
C TYR A 739 3.87 -10.58 19.78
N LEU A 740 5.09 -10.07 19.93
CA LEU A 740 6.11 -10.62 20.83
C LEU A 740 5.58 -10.78 22.26
N ARG A 741 4.88 -9.76 22.76
CA ARG A 741 4.36 -9.75 24.13
C ARG A 741 3.09 -10.60 24.30
N LYS A 742 2.22 -10.65 23.28
CA LYS A 742 0.87 -11.20 23.40
C LYS A 742 0.69 -12.58 22.80
N VAL A 743 1.48 -12.95 21.80
CA VAL A 743 1.25 -14.15 20.98
C VAL A 743 2.45 -15.09 21.01
N SER A 744 3.68 -14.57 20.91
CA SER A 744 4.89 -15.40 20.72
C SER A 744 5.07 -16.51 21.76
N GLY A 745 4.73 -16.26 23.03
CA GLY A 745 4.79 -17.30 24.07
C GLY A 745 3.82 -18.46 23.81
N PHE A 746 2.61 -18.19 23.32
CA PHE A 746 1.64 -19.21 22.96
C PHE A 746 2.07 -19.96 21.68
N ALA A 747 2.55 -19.23 20.67
CA ALA A 747 3.06 -19.82 19.43
C ALA A 747 4.26 -20.75 19.70
N PHE A 748 5.18 -20.35 20.58
CA PHE A 748 6.30 -21.19 21.03
C PHE A 748 5.82 -22.45 21.77
N ALA A 749 4.81 -22.32 22.64
CA ALA A 749 4.22 -23.48 23.31
C ALA A 749 3.58 -24.45 22.30
N GLY A 750 2.93 -23.94 21.27
CA GLY A 750 2.40 -24.73 20.15
C GLY A 750 3.49 -25.45 19.37
N TYR A 751 4.54 -24.73 18.97
CA TYR A 751 5.70 -25.31 18.30
C TYR A 751 6.31 -26.46 19.10
N ALA A 752 6.63 -26.23 20.38
CA ALA A 752 7.22 -27.24 21.25
C ALA A 752 6.30 -28.45 21.45
N ALA A 753 4.99 -28.23 21.60
CA ALA A 753 4.01 -29.31 21.75
C ALA A 753 3.88 -30.15 20.48
N GLY A 754 3.91 -29.53 19.29
CA GLY A 754 3.88 -30.25 18.02
C GLY A 754 5.14 -31.06 17.76
N VAL A 755 6.33 -30.50 18.08
CA VAL A 755 7.60 -31.26 18.05
C VAL A 755 7.54 -32.47 18.98
N ALA A 756 7.09 -32.25 20.23
CA ALA A 756 6.95 -33.34 21.20
C ALA A 756 5.95 -34.41 20.72
N ALA A 757 4.85 -34.00 20.11
CA ALA A 757 3.87 -34.92 19.53
C ALA A 757 4.44 -35.73 18.37
N TYR A 758 5.21 -35.10 17.47
CA TYR A 758 5.89 -35.78 16.38
C TYR A 758 6.85 -36.84 16.90
N LEU A 759 7.74 -36.47 17.82
CA LEU A 759 8.69 -37.41 18.44
C LEU A 759 7.97 -38.54 19.19
N ALA A 760 6.88 -38.23 19.90
CA ALA A 760 6.09 -39.23 20.62
C ALA A 760 5.41 -40.23 19.67
N VAL A 761 4.82 -39.76 18.56
CA VAL A 761 4.18 -40.61 17.55
C VAL A 761 5.20 -41.57 16.93
N HIS A 762 6.40 -41.08 16.61
CA HIS A 762 7.48 -41.92 16.08
C HIS A 762 7.96 -42.98 17.09
N VAL A 763 8.15 -42.62 18.36
CA VAL A 763 8.50 -43.58 19.42
C VAL A 763 7.40 -44.63 19.63
N LEU A 764 6.13 -44.25 19.52
CA LEU A 764 4.98 -45.16 19.68
C LEU A 764 4.83 -46.12 18.49
N ILE A 765 5.08 -45.67 17.26
CA ILE A 765 5.06 -46.50 16.06
C ILE A 765 6.20 -47.53 16.08
N ILE A 766 7.39 -47.17 16.58
CA ILE A 766 8.51 -48.10 16.78
C ILE A 766 8.20 -49.14 17.88
N SER A 767 7.36 -48.78 18.87
CA SER A 767 7.01 -49.66 20.01
C SER A 767 5.88 -50.66 19.72
N LEU A 768 5.10 -50.46 18.66
CA LEU A 768 4.17 -51.48 18.14
C LEU A 768 4.89 -52.26 17.02
N PRO A 769 5.31 -53.52 17.23
CA PRO A 769 5.75 -54.33 16.12
C PRO A 769 4.57 -54.45 15.15
N THR A 770 4.85 -54.14 13.89
CA THR A 770 3.95 -54.33 12.75
C THR A 770 3.41 -55.75 12.74
N LEU A 771 2.21 -55.92 13.29
CA LEU A 771 1.40 -57.12 13.15
C LEU A 771 0.72 -57.10 11.78
N ALA A 772 1.52 -56.98 10.71
CA ALA A 772 1.10 -57.00 9.31
C ALA A 772 2.30 -57.08 8.34
N GLU A 773 3.10 -58.13 8.43
CA GLU A 773 3.73 -58.70 7.24
C GLU A 773 3.13 -60.10 7.05
N ASP A 774 2.00 -60.14 6.36
CA ASP A 774 1.43 -61.39 5.83
C ASP A 774 2.05 -61.59 4.44
N PRO A 775 2.83 -62.66 4.19
CA PRO A 775 3.60 -62.85 2.94
C PRO A 775 2.72 -63.42 1.81
N PHE A 776 1.52 -62.88 1.63
CA PHE A 776 0.61 -63.24 0.57
C PHE A 776 0.07 -61.97 -0.07
N LEU A 777 0.81 -61.42 -1.04
CA LEU A 777 0.34 -60.66 -2.20
C LEU A 777 1.53 -59.92 -2.85
N SER A 778 2.52 -60.68 -3.32
CA SER A 778 3.39 -60.24 -4.42
C SER A 778 2.84 -60.83 -5.71
N GLY A 779 2.23 -59.99 -6.54
CA GLY A 779 1.69 -60.43 -7.84
C GLY A 779 0.78 -59.42 -8.53
N SER A 780 1.34 -58.29 -8.97
CA SER A 780 1.04 -57.65 -10.27
C SER A 780 1.95 -56.46 -10.49
#